data_AF-A0A397G3F8-F1
#
_entry.id   AF-A0A397G3F8-F1
#
_cell.length_a   1.000
_cell.length_b   1.000
_cell.length_c   1.000
_cell.angle_alpha   90.00
_cell.angle_beta   90.00
_cell.angle_gamma   90.00
#
_symmetry.space_group_name_H-M   'P 1'
#
loop_
_entity.id
_entity.type
_entity.pdbx_description
1 polymer ?
#
loop_
_entity_poly.entity_id
_entity_poly.type
_entity_poly.pdbx_seq_one_letter_code
_entity_poly.pdbx_strand_id
1 'polypeptide(L)'
;MSDQCCAGKRPSCAPSTHPLDPLSIDEITTAASLLRQHAHPTTLKFNCITLHEPPKGELVAFLAGTGPRPARRVFSIVFKKGTPEVSEAIVNLTTKKVESWKNVKNVMPTLTLDDLNIIERVASKDPRIIEACRDIGITDMSRVYFDAWAIGIDERWGFERRLQQALPYYRSSKDDNQYAHPLDFTVVADTETEEILSVDVRCVNGERTPVPLDEHNYLPQFIKDQYRPERLKPIDITQPEGVSFKMNGNEIEWAGLKMHVGFNYREGIVLSNVRIDDPYENRERKLFHRVSVVEMVVPYGCPKPPHHKKHAFDVGEYGTGFMTNSLKLGCDCKGAIHYLDAVLATSTGEVTVIENAICIHEEDNGLLYKHTDFRDGSVISARDRKLIVSQIITAANYEYAFYHTFTLDGTYKLEVKLTGMLNTYCLHPSEQAAPFGTEVARGLDAQNHQHIFSLRVDPEIDGPSNTVVQSDAVPMDDPVGSPANPYGNGFYARKTPLRTALHGAADYCHETSRGWDIINPNRLNPCTRRPIAYKILNNNCPKLLAKPGSPVYKRAGFARKALWVLPYRDYEVFPAGQYVCQSTGEEGHPYNATIVDWAARDECIENTDIVCYIQFGLTHFPRTEDFPIMPAEPVSVTLRASNFFQKNPALWVPPSDAVGDLSSRKAVEATPSQLFDFLQTIFLPQLIHPVTKGAVNELVTRESLRWAFQSPFCMHALLACAAAEIPVNNPQYRRMAELHYTKAVSGLRQSLIQTSGSSQWTVVLWTVLILCIYERSKPHHSQGVDVHLAGAAQLIQMYFRKRIPDASPIATDVWMPRLFLESFIFHVATSMPFQHTSAQSTTIDSAFSLAENILEVLCRPHISVDATSPVLGVPPKLFQYIYTIARMYQQYPDGVDLSHCEELEQDLRRWDTLMAGTAAPEVLAGPRLYVLCSRILLNRLTHPAGNQPDNLVSELVSQAMILVTQLRPAQDYFAEYYSWPFLVLGTCAEKQPDRQILLSQIQGFWQATNNGTMRRLENMLTAHWTDGNKAAAQSHLWLISNMTNSDRPGKY
;
A
#
# COMPACT_ATOMS: atom_id res chain seq x y z
N MET A 1 -13.42 34.78 -41.22
CA MET A 1 -12.74 34.98 -42.51
C MET A 1 -12.71 33.64 -43.21
N SER A 2 -13.35 33.60 -44.38
CA SER A 2 -13.28 32.51 -45.34
C SER A 2 -11.83 32.34 -45.84
N ASP A 3 -11.41 31.12 -46.14
CA ASP A 3 -11.11 30.73 -47.53
C ASP A 3 -10.71 29.26 -47.67
N GLN A 4 -11.12 28.74 -48.82
CA GLN A 4 -11.09 27.37 -49.30
C GLN A 4 -9.66 26.84 -49.52
N CYS A 5 -9.46 25.53 -49.35
CA CYS A 5 -8.39 24.81 -50.04
C CYS A 5 -8.82 23.37 -50.41
N CYS A 6 -9.08 23.20 -51.70
CA CYS A 6 -8.85 22.02 -52.54
C CYS A 6 -9.37 20.64 -52.11
N ALA A 7 -10.54 20.29 -52.64
CA ALA A 7 -11.03 18.91 -52.76
C ALA A 7 -10.20 18.12 -53.80
N GLY A 8 -9.18 17.40 -53.33
CA GLY A 8 -8.57 16.31 -54.07
C GLY A 8 -9.41 15.04 -53.92
N LYS A 9 -9.94 14.50 -55.03
CA LYS A 9 -10.53 13.16 -55.08
C LYS A 9 -9.50 12.12 -54.66
N ARG A 10 -9.54 11.69 -53.38
CA ARG A 10 -8.90 10.44 -52.96
C ARG A 10 -9.75 9.27 -53.49
N PRO A 11 -9.15 8.16 -53.94
CA PRO A 11 -9.91 6.99 -54.32
C PRO A 11 -10.67 6.49 -53.09
N SER A 12 -11.99 6.40 -53.20
CA SER A 12 -12.86 5.78 -52.20
C SER A 12 -12.62 4.26 -52.22
N CYS A 13 -11.55 3.81 -51.60
CA CYS A 13 -11.52 2.46 -51.07
C CYS A 13 -12.25 2.54 -49.73
N ALA A 14 -13.54 2.18 -49.70
CA ALA A 14 -14.23 1.96 -48.43
C ALA A 14 -13.36 0.98 -47.61
N PRO A 15 -13.04 1.27 -46.34
CA PRO A 15 -12.27 0.33 -45.52
C PRO A 15 -12.99 -1.03 -45.54
N SER A 16 -12.27 -2.07 -45.93
CA SER A 16 -12.80 -3.44 -45.97
C SER A 16 -13.25 -3.81 -44.56
N THR A 17 -14.53 -4.13 -44.38
CA THR A 17 -15.09 -4.52 -43.08
C THR A 17 -14.31 -5.68 -42.48
N HIS A 18 -14.13 -5.74 -41.17
CA HIS A 18 -13.53 -6.92 -40.54
C HIS A 18 -14.56 -8.07 -40.56
N PRO A 19 -14.18 -9.36 -40.80
CA PRO A 19 -15.15 -10.46 -40.86
C PRO A 19 -16.01 -10.65 -39.61
N LEU A 20 -15.52 -10.19 -38.45
CA LEU A 20 -16.23 -10.22 -37.18
C LEU A 20 -17.05 -8.96 -36.88
N ASP A 21 -17.01 -7.92 -37.73
CA ASP A 21 -17.84 -6.73 -37.50
C ASP A 21 -19.31 -7.14 -37.40
N PRO A 22 -20.10 -6.56 -36.48
CA PRO A 22 -21.55 -6.77 -36.45
C PRO A 22 -22.20 -6.45 -37.81
N LEU A 23 -23.41 -6.96 -38.04
CA LEU A 23 -24.11 -6.70 -39.30
C LEU A 23 -24.42 -5.21 -39.43
N SER A 24 -24.21 -4.65 -40.62
CA SER A 24 -24.63 -3.29 -40.93
C SER A 24 -26.14 -3.18 -41.16
N ILE A 25 -26.65 -1.95 -41.21
CA ILE A 25 -28.04 -1.63 -41.53
C ILE A 25 -28.47 -2.29 -42.86
N ASP A 26 -27.62 -2.19 -43.89
CA ASP A 26 -27.88 -2.76 -45.22
C ASP A 26 -27.86 -4.29 -45.21
N GLU A 27 -26.95 -4.89 -44.41
CA GLU A 27 -26.82 -6.34 -44.29
C GLU A 27 -28.06 -6.95 -43.62
N ILE A 28 -28.56 -6.34 -42.53
CA ILE A 28 -29.80 -6.76 -41.86
C ILE A 28 -30.99 -6.64 -42.80
N THR A 29 -31.14 -5.49 -43.46
CA THR A 29 -32.25 -5.24 -44.40
C THR A 29 -32.25 -6.25 -45.56
N THR A 30 -31.06 -6.55 -46.09
CA THR A 30 -30.88 -7.54 -47.16
C THR A 30 -31.24 -8.95 -46.69
N ALA A 31 -30.77 -9.35 -45.49
CA ALA A 31 -31.07 -10.66 -44.92
C ALA A 31 -32.58 -10.85 -44.69
N ALA A 32 -33.24 -9.84 -44.09
CA ALA A 32 -34.68 -9.86 -43.86
C ALA A 32 -35.47 -10.02 -45.18
N SER A 33 -35.06 -9.31 -46.23
CA SER A 33 -35.67 -9.42 -47.56
C SER A 33 -35.53 -10.82 -48.16
N LEU A 34 -34.33 -11.40 -48.12
CA LEU A 34 -34.07 -12.75 -48.63
C LEU A 34 -34.87 -13.82 -47.87
N LEU A 35 -34.99 -13.68 -46.54
CA LEU A 35 -35.76 -14.61 -45.71
C LEU A 35 -37.27 -14.50 -46.00
N ARG A 36 -37.82 -13.29 -46.15
CA ARG A 36 -39.23 -13.10 -46.55
C ARG A 36 -39.50 -13.69 -47.93
N GLN A 37 -38.59 -13.49 -48.89
CA GLN A 37 -38.72 -14.07 -50.23
C GLN A 37 -38.70 -15.60 -50.18
N HIS A 38 -37.83 -16.20 -49.38
CA HIS A 38 -37.72 -17.64 -49.24
C HIS A 38 -38.96 -18.27 -48.60
N ALA A 39 -39.55 -17.61 -47.59
CA ALA A 39 -40.70 -18.14 -46.87
C ALA A 39 -42.07 -17.85 -47.52
N HIS A 40 -42.11 -17.02 -48.58
CA HIS A 40 -43.35 -16.63 -49.24
C HIS A 40 -44.20 -17.85 -49.67
N PRO A 41 -45.53 -17.88 -49.40
CA PRO A 41 -46.38 -16.77 -48.95
C PRO A 41 -46.50 -16.59 -47.42
N THR A 42 -45.69 -17.29 -46.62
CA THR A 42 -45.75 -17.23 -45.16
C THR A 42 -45.32 -15.86 -44.65
N THR A 43 -46.11 -15.26 -43.76
CA THR A 43 -45.71 -14.03 -43.07
C THR A 43 -44.80 -14.39 -41.90
N LEU A 44 -43.58 -13.84 -41.91
CA LEU A 44 -42.59 -14.07 -40.86
C LEU A 44 -42.66 -13.01 -39.77
N LYS A 45 -42.34 -13.42 -38.54
CA LYS A 45 -41.91 -12.56 -37.43
C LYS A 45 -40.47 -12.94 -37.10
N PHE A 46 -39.57 -11.98 -37.03
CA PHE A 46 -38.16 -12.22 -36.73
C PHE A 46 -37.95 -12.23 -35.21
N ASN A 47 -37.16 -13.17 -34.71
CA ASN A 47 -36.69 -13.15 -33.33
C ASN A 47 -35.32 -12.48 -33.24
N CYS A 48 -34.43 -12.84 -34.17
CA CYS A 48 -33.13 -12.20 -34.33
C CYS A 48 -32.67 -12.28 -35.78
N ILE A 49 -31.84 -11.32 -36.19
CA ILE A 49 -31.03 -11.34 -37.40
C ILE A 49 -29.65 -10.91 -36.96
N THR A 50 -28.71 -11.86 -36.85
CA THR A 50 -27.39 -11.62 -36.26
C THR A 50 -26.29 -12.17 -37.15
N LEU A 51 -25.06 -11.67 -36.98
CA LEU A 51 -23.89 -12.24 -37.63
C LEU A 51 -23.79 -13.73 -37.28
N HIS A 52 -23.62 -14.57 -38.29
CA HIS A 52 -23.14 -15.93 -38.09
C HIS A 52 -21.62 -15.87 -38.18
N GLU A 53 -20.96 -15.75 -37.02
CA GLU A 53 -19.51 -15.62 -36.94
C GLU A 53 -18.83 -16.72 -37.78
N PRO A 54 -17.77 -16.41 -38.55
CA PRO A 54 -17.07 -17.42 -39.32
C PRO A 54 -16.51 -18.53 -38.42
N PRO A 55 -16.47 -19.79 -38.90
CA PRO A 55 -15.75 -20.86 -38.20
C PRO A 55 -14.33 -20.42 -37.82
N LYS A 56 -13.86 -20.80 -36.63
CA LYS A 56 -12.55 -20.37 -36.09
C LYS A 56 -11.42 -20.68 -37.08
N GLY A 57 -11.45 -21.86 -37.69
CA GLY A 57 -10.47 -22.26 -38.71
C GLY A 57 -10.42 -21.35 -39.94
N GLU A 58 -11.58 -20.92 -40.46
CA GLU A 58 -11.67 -20.00 -41.60
C GLU A 58 -11.13 -18.61 -41.23
N LEU A 59 -11.52 -18.11 -40.06
CA LEU A 59 -11.07 -16.79 -39.58
C LEU A 59 -9.56 -16.76 -39.34
N VAL A 60 -9.02 -17.77 -38.64
CA VAL A 60 -7.58 -17.85 -38.35
C VAL A 60 -6.78 -17.93 -39.65
N ALA A 61 -7.23 -18.71 -40.64
CA ALA A 61 -6.56 -18.79 -41.95
C ALA A 61 -6.60 -17.45 -42.70
N PHE A 62 -7.72 -16.74 -42.67
CA PHE A 62 -7.84 -15.41 -43.27
C PHE A 62 -6.93 -14.38 -42.61
N LEU A 63 -6.93 -14.30 -41.27
CA LEU A 63 -6.10 -13.36 -40.52
C LEU A 63 -4.60 -13.64 -40.71
N ALA A 64 -4.22 -14.90 -40.95
CA ALA A 64 -2.86 -15.28 -41.29
C ALA A 64 -2.50 -15.06 -42.78
N GLY A 65 -3.44 -14.64 -43.63
CA GLY A 65 -3.24 -14.49 -45.06
C GLY A 65 -3.06 -15.80 -45.83
N THR A 66 -3.40 -16.95 -45.21
CA THR A 66 -3.26 -18.30 -45.79
C THR A 66 -4.59 -18.86 -46.32
N GLY A 67 -5.71 -18.23 -45.98
CA GLY A 67 -7.06 -18.57 -46.45
C GLY A 67 -7.76 -17.39 -47.12
N PRO A 68 -8.84 -17.67 -47.88
CA PRO A 68 -9.68 -16.61 -48.44
C PRO A 68 -10.43 -15.87 -47.35
N ARG A 69 -10.98 -14.70 -47.69
CA ARG A 69 -11.93 -14.00 -46.82
C ARG A 69 -13.15 -14.89 -46.54
N PRO A 70 -13.55 -15.10 -45.27
CA PRO A 70 -14.72 -15.91 -44.96
C PRO A 70 -15.99 -15.33 -45.57
N ALA A 71 -16.92 -16.18 -45.97
CA ALA A 71 -18.19 -15.74 -46.50
C ALA A 71 -19.00 -15.02 -45.40
N ARG A 72 -19.63 -13.90 -45.76
CA ARG A 72 -20.41 -13.10 -44.83
C ARG A 72 -21.79 -13.74 -44.63
N ARG A 73 -22.03 -14.33 -43.47
CA ARG A 73 -23.25 -15.09 -43.17
C ARG A 73 -24.06 -14.46 -42.04
N VAL A 74 -25.36 -14.68 -42.10
CA VAL A 74 -26.35 -14.25 -41.11
C VAL A 74 -27.03 -15.47 -40.56
N PHE A 75 -27.18 -15.53 -39.24
CA PHE A 75 -28.03 -16.47 -38.55
C PHE A 75 -29.30 -15.74 -38.12
N SER A 76 -30.46 -16.37 -38.34
CA SER A 76 -31.75 -15.80 -37.96
C SER A 76 -32.64 -16.88 -37.37
N ILE A 77 -33.33 -16.53 -36.29
CA ILE A 77 -34.46 -17.28 -35.76
C ILE A 77 -35.73 -16.53 -36.19
N VAL A 78 -36.69 -17.26 -36.76
CA VAL A 78 -37.95 -16.71 -37.26
C VAL A 78 -39.14 -17.55 -36.82
N PHE A 79 -40.30 -16.91 -36.77
CA PHE A 79 -41.59 -17.52 -36.56
C PHE A 79 -42.47 -17.38 -37.80
N LYS A 80 -43.40 -18.32 -37.95
CA LYS A 80 -44.64 -18.02 -38.65
C LYS A 80 -45.50 -17.13 -37.75
N LYS A 81 -45.84 -15.93 -38.23
CA LYS A 81 -46.56 -14.93 -37.43
C LYS A 81 -47.86 -15.49 -36.86
N GLY A 82 -48.05 -15.36 -35.55
CA GLY A 82 -49.25 -15.80 -34.83
C GLY A 82 -49.25 -17.29 -34.44
N THR A 83 -48.13 -18.00 -34.62
CA THR A 83 -47.98 -19.39 -34.18
C THR A 83 -46.64 -19.60 -33.45
N PRO A 84 -46.52 -20.65 -32.61
CA PRO A 84 -45.24 -21.00 -31.98
C PRO A 84 -44.30 -21.77 -32.91
N GLU A 85 -44.54 -21.80 -34.23
CA GLU A 85 -43.70 -22.54 -35.18
C GLU A 85 -42.38 -21.79 -35.42
N VAL A 86 -41.25 -22.37 -34.99
CA VAL A 86 -39.91 -21.77 -35.06
C VAL A 86 -39.07 -22.40 -36.16
N SER A 87 -38.32 -21.56 -36.88
CA SER A 87 -37.29 -21.99 -37.82
C SER A 87 -35.98 -21.24 -37.59
N GLU A 88 -34.86 -21.93 -37.77
CA GLU A 88 -33.53 -21.31 -37.90
C GLU A 88 -33.11 -21.26 -39.36
N ALA A 89 -32.49 -20.15 -39.77
CA ALA A 89 -32.04 -19.93 -41.13
C ALA A 89 -30.64 -19.33 -41.18
N ILE A 90 -29.88 -19.75 -42.20
CA ILE A 90 -28.57 -19.18 -42.51
C ILE A 90 -28.65 -18.51 -43.88
N VAL A 91 -28.31 -17.22 -43.94
CA VAL A 91 -28.26 -16.45 -45.19
C VAL A 91 -26.81 -16.11 -45.49
N ASN A 92 -26.36 -16.40 -46.70
CA ASN A 92 -25.07 -15.95 -47.20
C ASN A 92 -25.26 -14.65 -47.98
N LEU A 93 -24.77 -13.55 -47.42
CA LEU A 93 -24.88 -12.22 -48.02
C LEU A 93 -23.93 -12.03 -49.19
N THR A 94 -22.82 -12.78 -49.23
CA THR A 94 -21.89 -12.78 -50.36
C THR A 94 -22.54 -13.36 -51.62
N THR A 95 -23.31 -14.45 -51.49
CA THR A 95 -24.01 -15.09 -52.61
C THR A 95 -25.47 -14.65 -52.75
N LYS A 96 -25.99 -13.89 -51.77
CA LYS A 96 -27.39 -13.46 -51.63
C LYS A 96 -28.39 -14.62 -51.67
N LYS A 97 -28.09 -15.70 -50.93
CA LYS A 97 -28.93 -16.91 -50.87
C LYS A 97 -29.16 -17.37 -49.45
N VAL A 98 -30.34 -17.95 -49.20
CA VAL A 98 -30.60 -18.75 -48.01
C VAL A 98 -29.91 -20.10 -48.20
N GLU A 99 -28.89 -20.39 -47.40
CA GLU A 99 -28.10 -21.64 -47.45
C GLU A 99 -28.76 -22.77 -46.66
N SER A 100 -29.45 -22.42 -45.58
CA SER A 100 -30.12 -23.38 -44.70
C SER A 100 -31.43 -22.79 -44.18
N TRP A 101 -32.45 -23.64 -44.09
CA TRP A 101 -33.71 -23.39 -43.41
C TRP A 101 -34.13 -24.66 -42.69
N LYS A 102 -34.26 -24.61 -41.37
CA LYS A 102 -34.55 -25.78 -40.54
C LYS A 102 -35.61 -25.47 -39.52
N ASN A 103 -36.68 -26.26 -39.55
CA ASN A 103 -37.74 -26.17 -38.55
C ASN A 103 -37.30 -26.86 -37.27
N VAL A 104 -37.43 -26.16 -36.14
CA VAL A 104 -37.10 -26.67 -34.81
C VAL A 104 -38.40 -26.83 -34.01
N LYS A 105 -38.45 -27.84 -33.16
CA LYS A 105 -39.66 -28.21 -32.41
C LYS A 105 -39.38 -28.25 -30.92
N ASN A 106 -40.42 -28.07 -30.11
CA ASN A 106 -40.37 -28.11 -28.65
C ASN A 106 -39.32 -27.14 -28.08
N VAL A 107 -39.21 -25.95 -28.67
CA VAL A 107 -38.31 -24.88 -28.26
C VAL A 107 -39.02 -23.55 -28.35
N MET A 108 -38.62 -22.59 -27.51
CA MET A 108 -39.06 -21.20 -27.61
C MET A 108 -37.84 -20.28 -27.54
N PRO A 109 -37.69 -19.34 -28.48
CA PRO A 109 -36.56 -18.43 -28.49
C PRO A 109 -36.81 -17.22 -27.57
N THR A 110 -35.72 -16.50 -27.33
CA THR A 110 -35.61 -15.26 -26.55
C THR A 110 -36.81 -14.33 -26.73
N LEU A 111 -37.37 -13.79 -25.65
CA LEU A 111 -38.38 -12.74 -25.69
C LEU A 111 -37.71 -11.40 -26.05
N THR A 112 -38.06 -10.89 -27.22
CA THR A 112 -37.61 -9.56 -27.67
C THR A 112 -38.34 -8.46 -26.92
N LEU A 113 -37.84 -7.21 -26.98
CA LEU A 113 -38.55 -6.07 -26.39
C LEU A 113 -39.97 -5.90 -26.97
N ASP A 114 -40.16 -6.22 -28.26
CA ASP A 114 -41.48 -6.21 -28.90
C ASP A 114 -42.42 -7.28 -28.30
N ASP A 115 -41.88 -8.45 -27.93
CA ASP A 115 -42.64 -9.52 -27.29
C ASP A 115 -43.08 -9.13 -25.87
N LEU A 116 -42.19 -8.51 -25.09
CA LEU A 116 -42.46 -8.09 -23.71
C LEU A 116 -43.57 -7.03 -23.65
N ASN A 117 -43.57 -6.09 -24.60
CA ASN A 117 -44.59 -5.04 -24.70
C ASN A 117 -46.01 -5.55 -24.97
N ILE A 118 -46.17 -6.82 -25.39
CA ILE A 118 -47.50 -7.40 -25.64
C ILE A 118 -48.30 -7.47 -24.34
N ILE A 119 -47.69 -7.93 -23.24
CA ILE A 119 -48.38 -8.10 -21.96
C ILE A 119 -48.98 -6.78 -21.47
N GLU A 120 -48.20 -5.70 -21.45
CA GLU A 120 -48.67 -4.38 -21.00
C GLU A 120 -49.92 -3.93 -21.77
N ARG A 121 -49.92 -4.19 -23.10
CA ARG A 121 -51.01 -3.81 -24.01
C ARG A 121 -52.28 -4.63 -23.80
N VAL A 122 -52.17 -5.94 -23.53
CA VAL A 122 -53.33 -6.84 -23.43
C VAL A 122 -53.85 -6.99 -22.00
N ALA A 123 -52.97 -6.99 -21.00
CA ALA A 123 -53.32 -7.21 -19.60
C ALA A 123 -54.20 -6.08 -19.05
N SER A 124 -53.91 -4.83 -19.41
CA SER A 124 -54.68 -3.64 -19.00
C SER A 124 -56.14 -3.64 -19.47
N LYS A 125 -56.51 -4.50 -20.42
CA LYS A 125 -57.86 -4.60 -21.01
C LYS A 125 -58.59 -5.89 -20.64
N ASP A 126 -57.93 -6.84 -19.99
CA ASP A 126 -58.55 -8.13 -19.67
C ASP A 126 -59.54 -7.98 -18.52
N PRO A 127 -60.81 -8.44 -18.68
CA PRO A 127 -61.84 -8.25 -17.67
C PRO A 127 -61.51 -8.96 -16.34
N ARG A 128 -60.77 -10.08 -16.35
CA ARG A 128 -60.40 -10.80 -15.12
C ARG A 128 -59.35 -10.03 -14.31
N ILE A 129 -58.43 -9.35 -14.99
CA ILE A 129 -57.42 -8.50 -14.35
C ILE A 129 -58.07 -7.23 -13.79
N ILE A 130 -58.97 -6.61 -14.57
CA ILE A 130 -59.75 -5.45 -14.10
C ILE A 130 -60.55 -5.81 -12.84
N GLU A 131 -61.16 -6.99 -12.79
CA GLU A 131 -61.84 -7.50 -11.59
C GLU A 131 -60.87 -7.70 -10.42
N ALA A 132 -59.75 -8.38 -10.67
CA ALA A 132 -58.73 -8.63 -9.64
C ALA A 132 -58.16 -7.35 -9.02
N CYS A 133 -58.01 -6.28 -9.82
CA CYS A 133 -57.64 -4.94 -9.38
C CYS A 133 -58.75 -4.27 -8.58
N ARG A 134 -60.02 -4.37 -9.03
CA ARG A 134 -61.17 -3.78 -8.34
C ARG A 134 -61.35 -4.35 -6.94
N ASP A 135 -61.15 -5.66 -6.78
CA ASP A 135 -61.24 -6.35 -5.49
C ASP A 135 -60.25 -5.84 -4.43
N ILE A 136 -59.13 -5.25 -4.86
CA ILE A 136 -58.12 -4.64 -3.99
C ILE A 136 -58.16 -3.09 -4.02
N GLY A 137 -59.26 -2.53 -4.53
CA GLY A 137 -59.53 -1.08 -4.49
C GLY A 137 -58.96 -0.27 -5.65
N ILE A 138 -58.41 -0.91 -6.70
CA ILE A 138 -57.87 -0.22 -7.87
C ILE A 138 -58.93 -0.19 -8.98
N THR A 139 -59.43 1.01 -9.29
CA THR A 139 -60.42 1.21 -10.38
C THR A 139 -59.82 1.87 -11.62
N ASP A 140 -58.63 2.46 -11.51
CA ASP A 140 -57.93 3.14 -12.59
C ASP A 140 -56.79 2.25 -13.12
N MET A 141 -57.06 1.52 -14.20
CA MET A 141 -56.08 0.64 -14.83
C MET A 141 -54.91 1.38 -15.46
N SER A 142 -54.99 2.69 -15.69
CA SER A 142 -53.84 3.47 -16.20
C SER A 142 -52.69 3.59 -15.18
N ARG A 143 -52.94 3.17 -13.93
CA ARG A 143 -51.98 3.12 -12.83
C ARG A 143 -51.42 1.73 -12.56
N VAL A 144 -51.82 0.73 -13.34
CA VAL A 144 -51.36 -0.65 -13.19
C VAL A 144 -50.35 -0.96 -14.28
N TYR A 145 -49.17 -1.41 -13.87
CA TYR A 145 -48.03 -1.70 -14.74
C TYR A 145 -47.66 -3.18 -14.61
N PHE A 146 -47.12 -3.77 -15.67
CA PHE A 146 -46.78 -5.18 -15.70
C PHE A 146 -45.34 -5.37 -16.13
N ASP A 147 -44.51 -5.90 -15.24
CA ASP A 147 -43.23 -6.43 -15.68
C ASP A 147 -43.47 -7.78 -16.34
N ALA A 148 -43.26 -7.83 -17.66
CA ALA A 148 -43.35 -9.03 -18.47
C ALA A 148 -42.06 -9.85 -18.34
N TRP A 149 -42.20 -11.14 -18.04
CA TRP A 149 -41.12 -12.07 -17.77
C TRP A 149 -41.30 -13.34 -18.60
N ALA A 150 -40.20 -14.01 -18.92
CA ALA A 150 -40.26 -15.40 -19.34
C ALA A 150 -41.00 -16.24 -18.28
N ILE A 151 -41.83 -17.18 -18.72
CA ILE A 151 -42.65 -18.00 -17.80
C ILE A 151 -41.82 -18.90 -16.87
N GLY A 152 -40.54 -19.09 -17.16
CA GLY A 152 -39.71 -20.12 -16.53
C GLY A 152 -40.25 -21.51 -16.88
N ILE A 153 -40.99 -22.11 -15.95
CA ILE A 153 -41.68 -23.41 -16.13
C ILE A 153 -43.12 -23.28 -15.66
N ASP A 154 -44.05 -23.67 -16.54
CA ASP A 154 -45.47 -23.83 -16.22
C ASP A 154 -46.03 -25.02 -17.02
N GLU A 155 -46.48 -26.06 -16.32
CA GLU A 155 -46.89 -27.32 -16.93
C GLU A 155 -48.29 -27.25 -17.58
N ARG A 156 -49.04 -26.16 -17.37
CA ARG A 156 -50.44 -26.04 -17.83
C ARG A 156 -50.60 -25.99 -19.34
N TRP A 157 -49.59 -25.51 -20.10
CA TRP A 157 -49.75 -25.20 -21.54
C TRP A 157 -48.65 -25.75 -22.47
N GLY A 158 -47.54 -26.28 -21.93
CA GLY A 158 -46.48 -26.91 -22.74
C GLY A 158 -45.86 -26.01 -23.82
N PHE A 159 -45.51 -26.61 -24.98
CA PHE A 159 -44.88 -25.92 -26.12
C PHE A 159 -45.86 -25.56 -27.25
N GLU A 160 -47.17 -25.78 -27.07
CA GLU A 160 -48.19 -25.35 -28.03
C GLU A 160 -48.47 -23.84 -27.97
N ARG A 161 -47.87 -23.16 -26.99
CA ARG A 161 -48.04 -21.75 -26.68
C ARG A 161 -46.69 -21.14 -26.31
N ARG A 162 -46.46 -19.87 -26.68
CA ARG A 162 -45.24 -19.14 -26.30
C ARG A 162 -45.55 -18.22 -25.13
N LEU A 163 -45.13 -18.60 -23.94
CA LEU A 163 -45.67 -18.10 -22.70
C LEU A 163 -44.80 -17.01 -22.09
N GLN A 164 -45.48 -16.00 -21.55
CA GLN A 164 -44.91 -15.03 -20.63
C GLN A 164 -45.71 -15.05 -19.32
N GLN A 165 -45.06 -14.69 -18.22
CA GLN A 165 -45.73 -14.30 -16.99
C GLN A 165 -45.63 -12.79 -16.79
N ALA A 166 -46.58 -12.20 -16.09
CA ALA A 166 -46.52 -10.80 -15.68
C ALA A 166 -46.57 -10.67 -14.17
N LEU A 167 -45.76 -9.76 -13.65
CA LEU A 167 -45.81 -9.27 -12.27
C LEU A 167 -46.48 -7.89 -12.26
N PRO A 168 -47.72 -7.77 -11.76
CA PRO A 168 -48.45 -6.51 -11.72
C PRO A 168 -48.01 -5.63 -10.53
N TYR A 169 -47.87 -4.33 -10.80
CA TYR A 169 -47.56 -3.29 -9.82
C TYR A 169 -48.51 -2.11 -9.98
N TYR A 170 -48.61 -1.28 -8.94
CA TYR A 170 -49.36 -0.04 -8.96
C TYR A 170 -48.45 1.19 -8.93
N ARG A 171 -48.91 2.32 -9.44
CA ARG A 171 -48.28 3.63 -9.25
C ARG A 171 -49.29 4.68 -8.82
N SER A 172 -49.00 5.42 -7.75
CA SER A 172 -49.83 6.53 -7.27
C SER A 172 -49.84 7.71 -8.26
N SER A 173 -48.74 7.86 -9.00
CA SER A 173 -48.52 8.87 -10.04
C SER A 173 -47.61 8.33 -11.14
N LYS A 174 -47.52 9.02 -12.29
CA LYS A 174 -46.69 8.57 -13.42
C LYS A 174 -45.23 8.30 -13.05
N ASP A 175 -44.67 9.12 -12.16
CA ASP A 175 -43.25 9.09 -11.77
C ASP A 175 -43.00 8.28 -10.49
N ASP A 176 -44.02 7.61 -9.96
CA ASP A 176 -43.95 6.83 -8.73
C ASP A 176 -43.18 5.52 -8.93
N ASN A 177 -42.57 5.02 -7.85
CA ASN A 177 -41.83 3.79 -7.84
C ASN A 177 -42.77 2.58 -7.73
N GLN A 178 -43.05 1.93 -8.86
CA GLN A 178 -43.98 0.79 -8.90
C GLN A 178 -43.58 -0.38 -7.98
N TYR A 179 -42.28 -0.56 -7.72
CA TYR A 179 -41.78 -1.66 -6.88
C TYR A 179 -42.08 -1.44 -5.39
N ALA A 180 -42.58 -0.26 -5.01
CA ALA A 180 -43.16 -0.01 -3.69
C ALA A 180 -44.61 -0.51 -3.56
N HIS A 181 -45.24 -0.94 -4.66
CA HIS A 181 -46.67 -1.27 -4.71
C HIS A 181 -46.96 -2.55 -5.51
N PRO A 182 -46.34 -3.71 -5.19
CA PRO A 182 -46.64 -4.99 -5.85
C PRO A 182 -48.07 -5.45 -5.57
N LEU A 183 -48.73 -6.03 -6.57
CA LEU A 183 -50.06 -6.60 -6.44
C LEU A 183 -50.02 -8.10 -6.09
N ASP A 184 -51.15 -8.64 -5.65
CA ASP A 184 -51.26 -9.99 -5.08
C ASP A 184 -51.71 -11.08 -6.07
N PHE A 185 -51.48 -10.85 -7.36
CA PHE A 185 -51.80 -11.81 -8.40
C PHE A 185 -50.71 -11.85 -9.48
N THR A 186 -50.66 -12.93 -10.25
CA THR A 186 -49.78 -13.04 -11.43
C THR A 186 -50.58 -13.36 -12.66
N VAL A 187 -50.08 -12.95 -13.83
CA VAL A 187 -50.75 -13.18 -15.11
C VAL A 187 -49.92 -14.14 -15.95
N VAL A 188 -50.56 -15.03 -16.69
CA VAL A 188 -49.90 -15.80 -17.77
C VAL A 188 -50.56 -15.48 -19.09
N ALA A 189 -49.76 -15.24 -20.12
CA ALA A 189 -50.23 -14.89 -21.46
C ALA A 189 -49.52 -15.72 -22.54
N ASP A 190 -50.22 -15.98 -23.64
CA ASP A 190 -49.61 -16.43 -24.89
C ASP A 190 -49.20 -15.21 -25.73
N THR A 191 -47.90 -15.12 -25.99
CA THR A 191 -47.24 -14.03 -26.71
C THR A 191 -47.68 -13.96 -28.16
N GLU A 192 -47.88 -15.10 -28.84
CA GLU A 192 -48.13 -15.11 -30.28
C GLU A 192 -49.61 -14.91 -30.62
N THR A 193 -50.51 -15.41 -29.78
CA THR A 193 -51.96 -15.17 -29.93
C THR A 193 -52.46 -13.93 -29.19
N GLU A 194 -51.59 -13.30 -28.38
CA GLU A 194 -51.90 -12.13 -27.57
C GLU A 194 -53.07 -12.36 -26.59
N GLU A 195 -53.15 -13.58 -26.05
CA GLU A 195 -54.24 -14.06 -25.20
C GLU A 195 -53.80 -14.14 -23.72
N ILE A 196 -54.58 -13.56 -22.80
CA ILE A 196 -54.40 -13.82 -21.36
C ILE A 196 -54.98 -15.20 -21.04
N LEU A 197 -54.14 -16.10 -20.53
CA LEU A 197 -54.50 -17.48 -20.23
C LEU A 197 -54.93 -17.68 -18.78
N SER A 198 -54.22 -17.07 -17.83
CA SER A 198 -54.56 -17.13 -16.41
C SER A 198 -54.34 -15.81 -15.68
N VAL A 199 -55.14 -15.60 -14.64
CA VAL A 199 -54.96 -14.57 -13.62
C VAL A 199 -54.98 -15.32 -12.29
N ASP A 200 -53.79 -15.59 -11.77
CA ASP A 200 -53.59 -16.42 -10.58
C ASP A 200 -53.55 -15.50 -9.35
N VAL A 201 -54.70 -15.32 -8.70
CA VAL A 201 -54.87 -14.50 -7.49
C VAL A 201 -54.41 -15.25 -6.25
N ARG A 202 -53.61 -14.60 -5.40
CA ARG A 202 -53.14 -15.16 -4.13
C ARG A 202 -53.97 -14.61 -2.97
N CYS A 203 -54.56 -15.52 -2.20
CA CYS A 203 -55.18 -15.19 -0.92
C CYS A 203 -54.39 -15.79 0.24
N VAL A 204 -54.30 -15.04 1.35
CA VAL A 204 -53.73 -15.49 2.62
C VAL A 204 -54.87 -15.54 3.64
N ASN A 205 -55.10 -16.71 4.25
CA ASN A 205 -56.22 -16.94 5.17
C ASN A 205 -57.60 -16.63 4.56
N GLY A 206 -57.76 -16.78 3.24
CA GLY A 206 -59.00 -16.46 2.52
C GLY A 206 -59.17 -14.97 2.17
N GLU A 207 -58.20 -14.12 2.53
CA GLU A 207 -58.23 -12.68 2.28
C GLU A 207 -57.20 -12.29 1.21
N ARG A 208 -57.50 -11.21 0.47
CA ARG A 208 -56.58 -10.57 -0.47
C ARG A 208 -55.52 -9.78 0.29
N THR A 209 -54.34 -9.63 -0.29
CA THR A 209 -53.29 -8.81 0.33
C THR A 209 -53.52 -7.34 -0.02
N PRO A 210 -53.66 -6.43 0.96
CA PRO A 210 -53.77 -5.01 0.67
C PRO A 210 -52.54 -4.50 -0.08
N VAL A 211 -52.76 -3.60 -1.03
CA VAL A 211 -51.67 -2.93 -1.75
C VAL A 211 -50.91 -2.04 -0.77
N PRO A 212 -49.59 -2.19 -0.62
CA PRO A 212 -48.79 -1.22 0.13
C PRO A 212 -48.87 0.12 -0.58
N LEU A 213 -49.16 1.23 0.13
CA LEU A 213 -49.37 2.56 -0.48
C LEU A 213 -48.36 3.60 -0.01
N ASP A 214 -47.45 3.24 0.88
CA ASP A 214 -46.37 4.13 1.33
C ASP A 214 -45.42 4.42 0.16
N GLU A 215 -45.18 5.70 -0.14
CA GLU A 215 -44.33 6.10 -1.27
C GLU A 215 -42.85 5.94 -0.94
N HIS A 216 -42.11 5.24 -1.81
CA HIS A 216 -40.66 5.06 -1.70
C HIS A 216 -39.95 5.54 -2.98
N ASN A 217 -40.04 6.85 -3.22
CA ASN A 217 -39.54 7.49 -4.43
C ASN A 217 -38.10 7.97 -4.31
N TYR A 218 -37.30 7.80 -5.38
CA TYR A 218 -35.89 8.20 -5.42
C TYR A 218 -35.54 9.21 -6.52
N LEU A 219 -36.48 9.50 -7.43
CA LEU A 219 -36.22 10.45 -8.52
C LEU A 219 -36.00 11.88 -7.96
N PRO A 220 -35.18 12.72 -8.62
CA PRO A 220 -34.85 14.05 -8.13
C PRO A 220 -36.05 14.93 -7.80
N GLN A 221 -37.18 14.82 -8.52
CA GLN A 221 -38.37 15.61 -8.22
C GLN A 221 -38.94 15.36 -6.82
N PHE A 222 -38.69 14.19 -6.22
CA PHE A 222 -39.16 13.82 -4.88
C PHE A 222 -38.13 14.10 -3.78
N ILE A 223 -36.83 13.95 -4.07
CA ILE A 223 -35.79 13.95 -3.02
C ILE A 223 -34.71 15.03 -3.16
N LYS A 224 -34.76 15.91 -4.18
CA LYS A 224 -33.71 16.93 -4.41
C LYS A 224 -33.41 17.81 -3.20
N ASP A 225 -34.42 18.12 -2.38
CA ASP A 225 -34.26 18.98 -1.19
C ASP A 225 -33.48 18.27 -0.06
N GLN A 226 -33.32 16.94 -0.16
CA GLN A 226 -32.52 16.12 0.73
C GLN A 226 -31.04 16.03 0.29
N TYR A 227 -30.72 16.42 -0.95
CA TYR A 227 -29.34 16.40 -1.43
C TYR A 227 -28.44 17.35 -0.61
N ARG A 228 -27.16 16.99 -0.53
CA ARG A 228 -26.12 17.70 0.25
C ARG A 228 -24.91 18.00 -0.65
N PRO A 229 -25.06 18.83 -1.70
CA PRO A 229 -24.01 19.06 -2.70
C PRO A 229 -22.74 19.67 -2.10
N GLU A 230 -22.85 20.37 -0.97
CA GLU A 230 -21.72 20.96 -0.24
C GLU A 230 -20.74 19.90 0.31
N ARG A 231 -21.17 18.63 0.43
CA ARG A 231 -20.32 17.54 0.94
C ARG A 231 -19.35 16.98 -0.11
N LEU A 232 -19.66 17.11 -1.39
CA LEU A 232 -18.88 16.49 -2.47
C LEU A 232 -18.44 17.56 -3.47
N LYS A 233 -17.11 17.76 -3.58
CA LYS A 233 -16.52 18.64 -4.60
C LYS A 233 -16.45 17.90 -5.94
N PRO A 234 -16.53 18.62 -7.08
CA PRO A 234 -16.33 18.03 -8.40
C PRO A 234 -14.97 17.34 -8.54
N ILE A 235 -14.92 16.27 -9.34
CA ILE A 235 -13.70 15.59 -9.79
C ILE A 235 -13.73 15.60 -11.30
N ASP A 236 -12.82 16.33 -11.94
CA ASP A 236 -12.72 16.40 -13.39
C ASP A 236 -11.63 15.43 -13.88
N ILE A 237 -11.96 14.60 -14.87
CA ILE A 237 -11.04 13.65 -15.49
C ILE A 237 -10.85 14.11 -16.93
N THR A 238 -9.65 14.58 -17.27
CA THR A 238 -9.33 15.14 -18.59
C THR A 238 -8.09 14.47 -19.18
N GLN A 239 -8.10 14.31 -20.51
CA GLN A 239 -6.96 13.82 -21.29
C GLN A 239 -6.60 14.87 -22.35
N PRO A 240 -5.77 15.87 -22.01
CA PRO A 240 -5.54 17.04 -22.85
C PRO A 240 -4.86 16.72 -24.19
N GLU A 241 -4.11 15.61 -24.26
CA GLU A 241 -3.43 15.13 -25.47
C GLU A 241 -4.22 14.03 -26.20
N GLY A 242 -5.47 13.78 -25.79
CA GLY A 242 -6.28 12.67 -26.27
C GLY A 242 -5.98 11.35 -25.55
N VAL A 243 -6.64 10.29 -26.03
CA VAL A 243 -6.51 8.93 -25.50
C VAL A 243 -5.29 8.21 -26.07
N SER A 244 -4.78 7.23 -25.33
CA SER A 244 -3.61 6.41 -25.72
C SER A 244 -3.99 5.22 -26.60
N PHE A 245 -5.27 4.88 -26.71
CA PHE A 245 -5.76 3.85 -27.62
C PHE A 245 -6.09 4.42 -28.99
N LYS A 246 -6.06 3.56 -30.01
CA LYS A 246 -6.48 3.85 -31.38
C LYS A 246 -7.57 2.89 -31.80
N MET A 247 -8.55 3.41 -32.53
CA MET A 247 -9.64 2.64 -33.12
C MET A 247 -9.48 2.58 -34.64
N ASN A 248 -9.67 1.41 -35.22
CA ASN A 248 -9.81 1.18 -36.66
C ASN A 248 -11.07 0.36 -36.91
N GLY A 249 -12.19 1.02 -37.16
CA GLY A 249 -13.51 0.38 -37.05
C GLY A 249 -13.69 -0.16 -35.63
N ASN A 250 -13.97 -1.46 -35.51
CA ASN A 250 -14.12 -2.13 -34.23
C ASN A 250 -12.83 -2.75 -33.69
N GLU A 251 -11.69 -2.59 -34.38
CA GLU A 251 -10.40 -3.00 -33.85
C GLU A 251 -9.79 -1.91 -32.97
N ILE A 252 -9.33 -2.29 -31.79
CA ILE A 252 -8.64 -1.40 -30.85
C ILE A 252 -7.18 -1.81 -30.68
N GLU A 253 -6.30 -0.81 -30.59
CA GLU A 253 -4.90 -0.96 -30.18
C GLU A 253 -4.62 -0.04 -28.98
N TRP A 254 -4.14 -0.60 -27.87
CA TRP A 254 -3.84 0.14 -26.64
C TRP A 254 -2.64 -0.47 -25.92
N ALA A 255 -1.58 0.32 -25.71
CA ALA A 255 -0.42 -0.09 -24.91
C ALA A 255 0.16 -1.48 -25.28
N GLY A 256 0.18 -1.83 -26.57
CA GLY A 256 0.64 -3.13 -27.08
C GLY A 256 -0.44 -4.23 -27.12
N LEU A 257 -1.60 -4.03 -26.49
CA LEU A 257 -2.78 -4.88 -26.62
C LEU A 257 -3.53 -4.56 -27.91
N LYS A 258 -4.02 -5.58 -28.61
CA LYS A 258 -4.97 -5.45 -29.74
C LYS A 258 -6.11 -6.43 -29.60
N MET A 259 -7.31 -6.02 -30.03
CA MET A 259 -8.49 -6.88 -30.09
C MET A 259 -9.55 -6.28 -31.03
N HIS A 260 -10.53 -7.10 -31.39
CA HIS A 260 -11.77 -6.68 -32.04
C HIS A 260 -12.91 -6.63 -31.01
N VAL A 261 -13.71 -5.56 -31.05
CA VAL A 261 -14.89 -5.35 -30.18
C VAL A 261 -16.15 -5.60 -31.01
N GLY A 262 -16.70 -6.80 -30.88
CA GLY A 262 -17.98 -7.19 -31.46
C GLY A 262 -19.17 -6.90 -30.55
N PHE A 263 -20.37 -7.01 -31.13
CA PHE A 263 -21.64 -6.90 -30.41
C PHE A 263 -22.71 -7.78 -31.05
N ASN A 264 -23.56 -8.42 -30.25
CA ASN A 264 -24.75 -9.12 -30.76
C ASN A 264 -25.95 -9.02 -29.81
N TYR A 265 -27.13 -9.40 -30.29
CA TYR A 265 -28.40 -9.26 -29.57
C TYR A 265 -28.45 -10.02 -28.23
N ARG A 266 -27.67 -11.10 -28.08
CA ARG A 266 -27.78 -12.04 -26.97
C ARG A 266 -26.71 -11.81 -25.91
N GLU A 267 -25.44 -11.81 -26.31
CA GLU A 267 -24.27 -11.69 -25.43
C GLU A 267 -23.90 -10.24 -25.14
N GLY A 268 -24.33 -9.29 -25.98
CA GLY A 268 -23.83 -7.92 -25.95
C GLY A 268 -22.39 -7.90 -26.48
N ILE A 269 -21.46 -7.33 -25.71
CA ILE A 269 -20.03 -7.23 -26.05
C ILE A 269 -19.41 -8.62 -26.26
N VAL A 270 -18.66 -8.76 -27.36
CA VAL A 270 -17.82 -9.92 -27.65
C VAL A 270 -16.42 -9.43 -27.99
N LEU A 271 -15.42 -9.82 -27.20
CA LEU A 271 -14.02 -9.48 -27.45
C LEU A 271 -13.34 -10.61 -28.19
N SER A 272 -12.72 -10.31 -29.33
CA SER A 272 -12.15 -11.33 -30.22
C SER A 272 -10.74 -10.99 -30.67
N ASN A 273 -9.97 -12.01 -31.05
CA ASN A 273 -8.59 -11.88 -31.54
C ASN A 273 -7.69 -11.06 -30.58
N VAL A 274 -7.80 -11.35 -29.28
CA VAL A 274 -7.07 -10.64 -28.23
C VAL A 274 -5.61 -11.08 -28.24
N ARG A 275 -4.72 -10.12 -28.46
CA ARG A 275 -3.28 -10.32 -28.62
C ARG A 275 -2.51 -9.20 -27.94
N ILE A 276 -1.33 -9.50 -27.44
CA ILE A 276 -0.49 -8.56 -26.69
C ILE A 276 0.94 -8.60 -27.22
N ASP A 277 1.56 -7.43 -27.36
CA ASP A 277 2.99 -7.31 -27.66
C ASP A 277 3.82 -7.73 -26.43
N ASP A 278 4.76 -8.66 -26.64
CA ASP A 278 5.69 -9.09 -25.60
C ASP A 278 6.99 -8.30 -25.72
N PRO A 279 7.28 -7.37 -24.78
CA PRO A 279 8.46 -6.51 -24.88
C PRO A 279 9.78 -7.26 -24.68
N TYR A 280 9.75 -8.53 -24.25
CA TYR A 280 10.94 -9.35 -24.05
C TYR A 280 11.23 -10.26 -25.24
N GLU A 281 10.20 -10.71 -25.94
CA GLU A 281 10.33 -11.52 -27.15
C GLU A 281 10.24 -10.67 -28.44
N ASN A 282 9.91 -9.38 -28.34
CA ASN A 282 9.70 -8.44 -29.46
C ASN A 282 8.77 -9.02 -30.53
N ARG A 283 7.65 -9.61 -30.07
CA ARG A 283 6.62 -10.16 -30.95
C ARG A 283 5.26 -10.10 -30.28
N GLU A 284 4.24 -10.10 -31.13
CA GLU A 284 2.87 -10.25 -30.71
C GLU A 284 2.58 -11.71 -30.29
N ARG A 285 1.83 -11.86 -29.21
CA ARG A 285 1.43 -13.15 -28.64
C ARG A 285 -0.06 -13.18 -28.45
N LYS A 286 -0.66 -14.32 -28.78
CA LYS A 286 -2.10 -14.52 -28.64
C LYS A 286 -2.47 -14.78 -27.18
N LEU A 287 -3.64 -14.27 -26.77
CA LEU A 287 -4.23 -14.51 -25.46
C LEU A 287 -5.55 -15.25 -25.60
N PHE A 288 -6.52 -14.66 -26.29
CA PHE A 288 -7.88 -15.20 -26.38
C PHE A 288 -8.38 -15.08 -27.81
N HIS A 289 -8.96 -16.15 -28.34
CA HIS A 289 -9.70 -16.10 -29.59
C HIS A 289 -10.99 -15.32 -29.44
N ARG A 290 -11.74 -15.59 -28.36
CA ARG A 290 -13.06 -15.01 -28.08
C ARG A 290 -13.36 -14.99 -26.58
N VAL A 291 -13.91 -13.89 -26.07
CA VAL A 291 -14.34 -13.72 -24.67
C VAL A 291 -15.67 -12.97 -24.61
N SER A 292 -16.67 -13.53 -23.92
CA SER A 292 -18.00 -12.93 -23.75
C SER A 292 -18.78 -13.54 -22.59
N VAL A 293 -19.82 -12.84 -22.12
CA VAL A 293 -20.79 -13.39 -21.16
C VAL A 293 -21.89 -14.10 -21.96
N VAL A 294 -21.96 -15.43 -21.83
CA VAL A 294 -22.80 -16.28 -22.70
C VAL A 294 -24.06 -16.79 -22.05
N GLU A 295 -24.18 -16.67 -20.73
CA GLU A 295 -25.42 -16.94 -20.01
C GLU A 295 -25.41 -16.27 -18.64
N MET A 296 -26.59 -16.08 -18.05
CA MET A 296 -26.73 -15.87 -16.62
C MET A 296 -28.01 -16.52 -16.11
N VAL A 297 -28.13 -16.70 -14.79
CA VAL A 297 -29.37 -17.15 -14.16
C VAL A 297 -29.58 -16.43 -12.83
N VAL A 298 -30.83 -16.00 -12.58
CA VAL A 298 -31.23 -15.27 -11.36
C VAL A 298 -32.30 -16.05 -10.58
N PRO A 299 -31.96 -17.19 -9.93
CA PRO A 299 -32.93 -18.03 -9.27
C PRO A 299 -33.39 -17.48 -7.92
N TYR A 300 -34.70 -17.31 -7.75
CA TYR A 300 -35.32 -16.91 -6.48
C TYR A 300 -35.54 -18.12 -5.56
N GLY A 301 -35.42 -17.87 -4.25
CA GLY A 301 -35.41 -18.91 -3.21
C GLY A 301 -36.75 -19.16 -2.51
N CYS A 302 -37.81 -18.42 -2.84
CA CYS A 302 -39.12 -18.60 -2.22
C CYS A 302 -39.85 -19.83 -2.81
N PRO A 303 -40.18 -20.87 -2.01
CA PRO A 303 -40.78 -22.10 -2.53
C PRO A 303 -42.30 -21.97 -2.78
N LYS A 304 -42.95 -20.90 -2.29
CA LYS A 304 -44.39 -20.71 -2.45
C LYS A 304 -44.74 -20.46 -3.93
N PRO A 305 -45.81 -21.04 -4.48
CA PRO A 305 -46.31 -20.66 -5.79
C PRO A 305 -46.73 -19.18 -5.82
N PRO A 306 -46.54 -18.47 -6.94
CA PRO A 306 -45.95 -18.93 -8.21
C PRO A 306 -44.43 -18.69 -8.30
N HIS A 307 -43.74 -18.36 -7.20
CA HIS A 307 -42.36 -17.86 -7.23
C HIS A 307 -41.32 -18.86 -7.75
N HIS A 308 -41.62 -20.14 -7.80
CA HIS A 308 -40.78 -21.15 -8.47
C HIS A 308 -40.52 -20.83 -9.94
N LYS A 309 -41.34 -20.00 -10.59
CA LYS A 309 -41.16 -19.52 -11.97
C LYS A 309 -40.12 -18.41 -12.11
N LYS A 310 -39.72 -17.76 -11.01
CA LYS A 310 -38.75 -16.66 -11.01
C LYS A 310 -37.32 -17.21 -10.97
N HIS A 311 -36.77 -17.45 -12.14
CA HIS A 311 -35.38 -17.87 -12.32
C HIS A 311 -34.90 -17.48 -13.71
N ALA A 312 -34.96 -16.17 -13.97
CA ALA A 312 -34.69 -15.59 -15.28
C ALA A 312 -33.27 -15.93 -15.75
N PHE A 313 -33.14 -16.27 -17.03
CA PHE A 313 -31.86 -16.44 -17.71
C PHE A 313 -31.65 -15.23 -18.61
N ASP A 314 -31.24 -14.09 -18.04
CA ASP A 314 -31.42 -12.81 -18.73
C ASP A 314 -30.71 -12.74 -20.11
N VAL A 315 -29.57 -13.42 -20.26
CA VAL A 315 -28.88 -13.56 -21.55
C VAL A 315 -29.72 -14.41 -22.52
N GLY A 316 -30.12 -15.63 -22.15
CA GLY A 316 -30.85 -16.53 -23.03
C GLY A 316 -32.33 -16.19 -23.28
N GLU A 317 -33.01 -15.61 -22.29
CA GLU A 317 -34.45 -15.33 -22.31
C GLU A 317 -34.78 -13.93 -22.78
N TYR A 318 -33.89 -12.94 -22.63
CA TYR A 318 -34.14 -11.55 -23.05
C TYR A 318 -33.06 -10.97 -23.97
N GLY A 319 -31.81 -11.41 -23.83
CA GLY A 319 -30.68 -10.96 -24.64
C GLY A 319 -30.08 -9.65 -24.12
N THR A 320 -28.84 -9.69 -23.64
CA THR A 320 -28.16 -8.50 -23.07
C THR A 320 -27.92 -7.43 -24.11
N GLY A 321 -27.81 -7.80 -25.39
CA GLY A 321 -27.76 -6.84 -26.49
C GLY A 321 -29.08 -6.10 -26.72
N PHE A 322 -30.21 -6.80 -26.62
CA PHE A 322 -31.53 -6.15 -26.69
C PHE A 322 -31.80 -5.26 -25.47
N MET A 323 -31.31 -5.65 -24.30
CA MET A 323 -31.50 -4.90 -23.04
C MET A 323 -30.49 -3.77 -22.82
N THR A 324 -29.52 -3.58 -23.73
CA THR A 324 -28.47 -2.58 -23.59
C THR A 324 -29.02 -1.16 -23.59
N ASN A 325 -28.49 -0.31 -22.71
CA ASN A 325 -28.84 1.10 -22.63
C ASN A 325 -28.00 1.95 -23.58
N SER A 326 -28.54 3.11 -23.98
CA SER A 326 -27.74 4.18 -24.58
C SER A 326 -26.99 4.96 -23.49
N LEU A 327 -25.66 4.84 -23.46
CA LEU A 327 -24.83 5.41 -22.41
C LEU A 327 -24.57 6.91 -22.62
N LYS A 328 -24.63 7.68 -21.52
CA LYS A 328 -24.43 9.13 -21.52
C LYS A 328 -23.07 9.55 -20.99
N LEU A 329 -22.42 10.44 -21.74
CA LEU A 329 -21.18 11.09 -21.34
C LEU A 329 -21.34 11.86 -20.02
N GLY A 330 -20.41 11.64 -19.10
CA GLY A 330 -20.35 12.31 -17.79
C GLY A 330 -21.27 11.72 -16.72
N CYS A 331 -22.19 10.81 -17.07
CA CYS A 331 -23.08 10.11 -16.14
C CYS A 331 -22.67 8.64 -16.01
N ASP A 332 -22.84 7.87 -17.08
CA ASP A 332 -22.52 6.43 -17.09
C ASP A 332 -21.02 6.19 -17.32
N CYS A 333 -20.43 7.02 -18.19
CA CYS A 333 -19.01 6.98 -18.53
C CYS A 333 -18.37 8.36 -18.37
N LYS A 334 -17.28 8.44 -17.60
CA LYS A 334 -16.63 9.70 -17.23
C LYS A 334 -15.18 9.73 -17.71
N GLY A 335 -14.79 10.84 -18.34
CA GLY A 335 -13.46 11.03 -18.94
C GLY A 335 -13.54 11.26 -20.45
N ALA A 336 -12.50 10.91 -21.18
CA ALA A 336 -12.49 10.92 -22.65
C ALA A 336 -13.00 9.57 -23.16
N ILE A 337 -14.21 9.56 -23.73
CA ILE A 337 -14.93 8.32 -24.10
C ILE A 337 -15.00 8.17 -25.62
N HIS A 338 -14.78 6.94 -26.10
CA HIS A 338 -15.14 6.50 -27.44
C HIS A 338 -16.34 5.56 -27.35
N TYR A 339 -17.38 5.83 -28.13
CA TYR A 339 -18.59 5.01 -28.14
C TYR A 339 -18.68 4.16 -29.42
N LEU A 340 -19.27 2.97 -29.30
CA LEU A 340 -19.75 2.19 -30.43
C LEU A 340 -21.26 1.98 -30.30
N ASP A 341 -21.97 2.10 -31.41
CA ASP A 341 -23.41 1.84 -31.49
C ASP A 341 -23.69 0.35 -31.69
N ALA A 342 -24.87 -0.09 -31.27
CA ALA A 342 -25.37 -1.42 -31.58
C ALA A 342 -26.44 -1.35 -32.67
N VAL A 343 -26.28 -2.14 -33.73
CA VAL A 343 -27.26 -2.26 -34.83
C VAL A 343 -27.93 -3.63 -34.73
N LEU A 344 -29.24 -3.64 -34.48
CA LEU A 344 -30.04 -4.85 -34.24
C LEU A 344 -31.26 -4.89 -35.15
N ALA A 345 -31.96 -6.03 -35.18
CA ALA A 345 -33.20 -6.20 -35.92
C ALA A 345 -34.41 -6.22 -34.97
N THR A 346 -35.51 -5.62 -35.40
CA THR A 346 -36.82 -5.66 -34.73
C THR A 346 -37.60 -6.93 -35.12
N SER A 347 -38.75 -7.16 -34.47
CA SER A 347 -39.60 -8.32 -34.79
C SER A 347 -40.20 -8.29 -36.20
N THR A 348 -40.27 -7.10 -36.82
CA THR A 348 -40.71 -6.95 -38.21
C THR A 348 -39.59 -7.22 -39.21
N GLY A 349 -38.32 -7.32 -38.77
CA GLY A 349 -37.14 -7.42 -39.63
C GLY A 349 -36.68 -6.06 -40.16
N GLU A 350 -37.05 -4.98 -39.47
CA GLU A 350 -36.50 -3.63 -39.65
C GLU A 350 -35.28 -3.45 -38.74
N VAL A 351 -34.52 -2.37 -38.96
CA VAL A 351 -33.30 -2.08 -38.20
C VAL A 351 -33.62 -1.14 -37.04
N THR A 352 -33.03 -1.42 -35.88
CA THR A 352 -32.97 -0.50 -34.74
C THR A 352 -31.52 -0.24 -34.36
N VAL A 353 -31.24 0.99 -33.92
CA VAL A 353 -29.90 1.41 -33.50
C VAL A 353 -29.98 1.84 -32.04
N ILE A 354 -29.15 1.23 -31.20
CA ILE A 354 -28.91 1.70 -29.83
C ILE A 354 -27.64 2.53 -29.87
N GLU A 355 -27.81 3.85 -29.87
CA GLU A 355 -26.70 4.80 -29.85
C GLU A 355 -25.90 4.62 -28.55
N ASN A 356 -24.58 4.74 -28.62
CA ASN A 356 -23.69 4.68 -27.47
C ASN A 356 -23.84 3.39 -26.63
N ALA A 357 -24.08 2.26 -27.29
CA ALA A 357 -24.27 0.95 -26.64
C ALA A 357 -23.04 0.47 -25.87
N ILE A 358 -21.85 0.74 -26.39
CA ILE A 358 -20.57 0.37 -25.81
C ILE A 358 -19.78 1.63 -25.51
N CYS A 359 -19.23 1.70 -24.31
CA CYS A 359 -18.34 2.75 -23.86
C CYS A 359 -16.91 2.21 -23.71
N ILE A 360 -15.96 2.87 -24.38
CA ILE A 360 -14.54 2.53 -24.38
C ILE A 360 -13.72 3.73 -23.90
N HIS A 361 -12.91 3.52 -22.86
CA HIS A 361 -12.02 4.56 -22.32
C HIS A 361 -10.86 3.95 -21.55
N GLU A 362 -9.88 4.78 -21.21
CA GLU A 362 -8.81 4.41 -20.29
C GLU A 362 -8.87 5.26 -19.01
N GLU A 363 -8.49 4.66 -17.89
CA GLU A 363 -8.47 5.31 -16.58
C GLU A 363 -7.15 5.05 -15.87
N ASP A 364 -6.79 5.94 -14.95
CA ASP A 364 -5.75 5.67 -13.96
C ASP A 364 -6.18 4.50 -13.05
N ASN A 365 -5.23 3.61 -12.75
CA ASN A 365 -5.46 2.45 -11.89
C ASN A 365 -4.52 2.44 -10.66
N GLY A 366 -4.04 3.61 -10.24
CA GLY A 366 -3.15 3.75 -9.09
C GLY A 366 -1.72 3.31 -9.38
N LEU A 367 -1.13 2.51 -8.48
CA LEU A 367 0.26 2.06 -8.57
C LEU A 367 0.37 0.80 -9.43
N LEU A 368 1.26 0.84 -10.41
CA LEU A 368 1.66 -0.34 -11.19
C LEU A 368 2.73 -1.15 -10.46
N TYR A 369 3.81 -0.47 -10.09
CA TYR A 369 4.85 -1.00 -9.23
C TYR A 369 5.53 0.13 -8.45
N LYS A 370 6.06 -0.20 -7.27
CA LYS A 370 6.86 0.71 -6.46
C LYS A 370 7.88 -0.07 -5.65
N HIS A 371 9.08 0.49 -5.49
CA HIS A 371 10.06 0.02 -4.53
C HIS A 371 10.79 1.19 -3.87
N THR A 372 11.14 1.03 -2.59
CA THR A 372 11.96 1.95 -1.82
C THR A 372 13.10 1.17 -1.19
N ASP A 373 14.36 1.50 -1.48
CA ASP A 373 15.50 0.93 -0.76
C ASP A 373 15.70 1.71 0.53
N PHE A 374 15.56 1.04 1.67
CA PHE A 374 15.71 1.67 2.98
C PHE A 374 17.14 2.15 3.27
N ARG A 375 18.14 1.64 2.55
CA ARG A 375 19.57 1.93 2.81
C ARG A 375 19.95 3.33 2.41
N ASP A 376 19.44 3.77 1.25
CA ASP A 376 19.76 5.08 0.68
C ASP A 376 18.50 5.92 0.42
N GLY A 377 17.31 5.40 0.76
CA GLY A 377 16.03 6.04 0.54
C GLY A 377 15.66 6.19 -0.94
N SER A 378 16.31 5.49 -1.88
CA SER A 378 15.97 5.55 -3.30
C SER A 378 14.58 4.97 -3.55
N VAL A 379 13.81 5.63 -4.43
CA VAL A 379 12.44 5.25 -4.76
C VAL A 379 12.26 5.17 -6.26
N ILE A 380 11.59 4.11 -6.71
CA ILE A 380 11.10 3.94 -8.08
C ILE A 380 9.60 3.65 -7.98
N SER A 381 8.78 4.38 -8.75
CA SER A 381 7.32 4.19 -8.78
C SER A 381 6.79 4.47 -10.18
N ALA A 382 5.96 3.56 -10.70
CA ALA A 382 5.19 3.76 -11.92
C ALA A 382 3.70 3.64 -11.63
N ARG A 383 2.89 4.40 -12.37
CA ARG A 383 1.43 4.36 -12.29
C ARG A 383 0.84 3.41 -13.30
N ASP A 384 -0.25 2.76 -12.91
CA ASP A 384 -0.98 1.85 -13.78
C ASP A 384 -2.07 2.60 -14.54
N ARG A 385 -2.45 2.04 -15.68
CA ARG A 385 -3.63 2.43 -16.44
C ARG A 385 -4.42 1.19 -16.79
N LYS A 386 -5.74 1.35 -16.88
CA LYS A 386 -6.64 0.30 -17.34
C LYS A 386 -7.43 0.78 -18.55
N LEU A 387 -7.56 -0.08 -19.55
CA LEU A 387 -8.51 0.06 -20.64
C LEU A 387 -9.82 -0.62 -20.23
N ILE A 388 -10.95 0.04 -20.44
CA ILE A 388 -12.28 -0.45 -20.12
C ILE A 388 -13.11 -0.48 -21.39
N VAL A 389 -13.76 -1.61 -21.66
CA VAL A 389 -14.82 -1.78 -22.67
C VAL A 389 -16.07 -2.22 -21.91
N SER A 390 -17.13 -1.40 -21.96
CA SER A 390 -18.28 -1.57 -21.07
C SER A 390 -19.64 -1.38 -21.74
N GLN A 391 -20.66 -2.03 -21.18
CA GLN A 391 -22.07 -1.82 -21.47
C GLN A 391 -22.88 -1.84 -20.17
N ILE A 392 -24.04 -1.20 -20.17
CA ILE A 392 -25.05 -1.32 -19.10
C ILE A 392 -26.33 -1.86 -19.73
N ILE A 393 -26.95 -2.85 -19.09
CA ILE A 393 -28.24 -3.41 -19.51
C ILE A 393 -29.28 -3.19 -18.41
N THR A 394 -30.55 -3.12 -18.81
CA THR A 394 -31.69 -3.13 -17.90
C THR A 394 -32.55 -4.38 -18.15
N ALA A 395 -32.60 -5.26 -17.15
CA ALA A 395 -33.48 -6.43 -17.12
C ALA A 395 -34.67 -6.14 -16.20
N ALA A 396 -35.67 -5.45 -16.75
CA ALA A 396 -36.83 -4.91 -16.03
C ALA A 396 -36.44 -4.07 -14.79
N ASN A 397 -36.34 -4.70 -13.62
CA ASN A 397 -36.04 -4.05 -12.36
C ASN A 397 -34.53 -3.88 -12.09
N TYR A 398 -33.68 -4.76 -12.61
CA TYR A 398 -32.23 -4.72 -12.36
C TYR A 398 -31.46 -4.05 -13.48
N GLU A 399 -30.37 -3.38 -13.11
CA GLU A 399 -29.30 -3.00 -14.04
C GLU A 399 -28.02 -3.79 -13.78
N TYR A 400 -27.38 -4.22 -14.87
CA TYR A 400 -26.06 -4.86 -14.84
C TYR A 400 -25.09 -4.08 -15.70
N ALA A 401 -24.04 -3.56 -15.08
CA ALA A 401 -22.95 -2.88 -15.76
C ALA A 401 -21.76 -3.82 -15.92
N PHE A 402 -21.46 -4.22 -17.15
CA PHE A 402 -20.38 -5.13 -17.52
C PHE A 402 -19.13 -4.32 -17.88
N TYR A 403 -18.01 -4.56 -17.20
CA TYR A 403 -16.74 -3.88 -17.43
C TYR A 403 -15.65 -4.88 -17.77
N HIS A 404 -15.31 -4.99 -19.05
CA HIS A 404 -14.13 -5.72 -19.51
C HIS A 404 -12.90 -4.83 -19.39
N THR A 405 -11.99 -5.19 -18.48
CA THR A 405 -10.84 -4.37 -18.09
C THR A 405 -9.52 -5.04 -18.44
N PHE A 406 -8.61 -4.31 -19.06
CA PHE A 406 -7.22 -4.74 -19.31
C PHE A 406 -6.23 -3.77 -18.67
N THR A 407 -5.19 -4.27 -18.01
CA THR A 407 -4.14 -3.47 -17.33
C THR A 407 -2.76 -3.66 -17.96
N LEU A 408 -1.83 -2.76 -17.65
CA LEU A 408 -0.49 -2.74 -18.25
C LEU A 408 0.39 -3.95 -17.86
N ASP A 409 0.03 -4.68 -16.81
CA ASP A 409 0.70 -5.93 -16.42
C ASP A 409 0.20 -7.17 -17.21
N GLY A 410 -0.73 -6.97 -18.15
CA GLY A 410 -1.34 -8.02 -18.97
C GLY A 410 -2.53 -8.72 -18.31
N THR A 411 -3.07 -8.21 -17.20
CA THR A 411 -4.27 -8.78 -16.58
C THR A 411 -5.53 -8.44 -17.37
N TYR A 412 -6.42 -9.42 -17.53
CA TYR A 412 -7.81 -9.22 -17.93
C TYR A 412 -8.72 -9.42 -16.71
N LYS A 413 -9.70 -8.53 -16.51
CA LYS A 413 -10.72 -8.64 -15.47
C LYS A 413 -12.09 -8.35 -16.07
N LEU A 414 -13.07 -9.21 -15.79
CA LEU A 414 -14.48 -8.87 -15.95
C LEU A 414 -15.05 -8.51 -14.58
N GLU A 415 -15.55 -7.29 -14.44
CA GLU A 415 -16.34 -6.85 -13.29
C GLU A 415 -17.78 -6.60 -13.73
N VAL A 416 -18.75 -7.09 -12.96
CA VAL A 416 -20.17 -6.78 -13.15
C VAL A 416 -20.65 -6.05 -11.90
N LYS A 417 -21.23 -4.87 -12.08
CA LYS A 417 -21.90 -4.14 -10.99
C LYS A 417 -23.40 -4.32 -11.13
N LEU A 418 -24.01 -4.86 -10.08
CA LEU A 418 -25.45 -5.02 -9.97
C LEU A 418 -26.01 -3.81 -9.26
N THR A 419 -27.01 -3.15 -9.83
CA THR A 419 -27.71 -1.99 -9.26
C THR A 419 -29.17 -2.03 -9.70
N GLY A 420 -29.95 -1.01 -9.36
CA GLY A 420 -31.34 -0.91 -9.79
C GLY A 420 -32.30 -1.22 -8.67
N MET A 421 -33.47 -1.77 -8.99
CA MET A 421 -34.55 -2.01 -8.04
C MET A 421 -34.67 -3.50 -7.74
N LEU A 422 -34.95 -3.83 -6.48
CA LEU A 422 -35.26 -5.20 -6.08
C LEU A 422 -36.56 -5.67 -6.75
N ASN A 423 -36.64 -6.95 -7.11
CA ASN A 423 -37.94 -7.57 -7.34
C ASN A 423 -38.67 -7.67 -6.01
N THR A 424 -39.87 -7.10 -5.93
CA THR A 424 -40.68 -7.09 -4.71
C THR A 424 -41.98 -7.84 -4.90
N TYR A 425 -42.52 -8.35 -3.80
CA TYR A 425 -43.84 -8.97 -3.74
C TYR A 425 -44.60 -8.49 -2.52
N CYS A 426 -45.93 -8.50 -2.59
CA CYS A 426 -46.75 -8.06 -1.47
C CYS A 426 -46.67 -9.04 -0.28
N LEU A 427 -46.51 -8.48 0.92
CA LEU A 427 -46.47 -9.23 2.17
C LEU A 427 -47.76 -9.00 2.96
N HIS A 428 -48.52 -10.07 3.18
CA HIS A 428 -49.76 -9.98 3.95
C HIS A 428 -49.45 -9.63 5.43
N PRO A 429 -50.27 -8.81 6.12
CA PRO A 429 -50.00 -8.41 7.51
C PRO A 429 -49.85 -9.56 8.52
N SER A 430 -50.35 -10.75 8.18
CA SER A 430 -50.21 -11.97 9.00
C SER A 430 -48.97 -12.81 8.68
N GLU A 431 -48.16 -12.40 7.70
CA GLU A 431 -46.97 -13.13 7.26
C GLU A 431 -45.68 -12.43 7.69
N GLN A 432 -44.58 -13.15 7.54
CA GLN A 432 -43.22 -12.62 7.66
C GLN A 432 -42.46 -13.03 6.41
N ALA A 433 -41.58 -12.15 5.92
CA ALA A 433 -40.74 -12.42 4.75
C ALA A 433 -39.72 -13.55 5.02
N ALA A 434 -39.18 -13.59 6.25
CA ALA A 434 -38.23 -14.63 6.66
C ALA A 434 -38.86 -16.04 6.61
N PRO A 435 -38.10 -17.09 6.26
CA PRO A 435 -36.65 -17.09 5.97
C PRO A 435 -36.30 -16.90 4.48
N PHE A 436 -37.28 -16.66 3.61
CA PHE A 436 -37.09 -16.70 2.15
C PHE A 436 -36.98 -15.32 1.49
N GLY A 437 -37.10 -14.26 2.28
CA GLY A 437 -36.90 -12.87 1.88
C GLY A 437 -36.77 -11.96 3.08
N THR A 438 -36.74 -10.67 2.81
CA THR A 438 -36.62 -9.59 3.80
C THR A 438 -37.75 -8.60 3.59
N GLU A 439 -38.39 -8.16 4.68
CA GLU A 439 -39.33 -7.04 4.64
C GLU A 439 -38.53 -5.73 4.54
N VAL A 440 -38.33 -5.24 3.31
CA VAL A 440 -37.46 -4.08 3.03
C VAL A 440 -38.15 -2.74 3.28
N ALA A 441 -39.47 -2.75 3.22
CA ALA A 441 -40.35 -1.72 3.75
C ALA A 441 -41.67 -2.39 4.17
N ARG A 442 -42.52 -1.66 4.89
CA ARG A 442 -43.76 -2.20 5.44
C ARG A 442 -44.63 -2.85 4.36
N GLY A 443 -44.89 -4.15 4.48
CA GLY A 443 -45.71 -4.89 3.51
C GLY A 443 -44.99 -5.28 2.21
N LEU A 444 -43.67 -5.11 2.12
CA LEU A 444 -42.86 -5.46 0.93
C LEU A 444 -41.86 -6.57 1.22
N ASP A 445 -42.10 -7.74 0.64
CA ASP A 445 -41.16 -8.87 0.64
C ASP A 445 -40.21 -8.79 -0.56
N ALA A 446 -38.92 -8.59 -0.29
CA ALA A 446 -37.85 -8.80 -1.26
C ALA A 446 -37.24 -10.18 -1.06
N GLN A 447 -37.47 -11.08 -2.02
CA GLN A 447 -37.13 -12.50 -1.89
C GLN A 447 -35.64 -12.76 -2.14
N ASN A 448 -35.06 -13.70 -1.38
CA ASN A 448 -33.68 -14.15 -1.55
C ASN A 448 -33.46 -14.71 -2.96
N HIS A 449 -32.31 -14.44 -3.56
CA HIS A 449 -31.99 -14.92 -4.90
C HIS A 449 -30.48 -15.00 -5.13
N GLN A 450 -30.05 -15.62 -6.23
CA GLN A 450 -28.65 -15.60 -6.67
C GLN A 450 -28.53 -14.84 -7.98
N HIS A 451 -27.35 -14.33 -8.27
CA HIS A 451 -26.98 -13.83 -9.60
C HIS A 451 -25.76 -14.63 -10.04
N ILE A 452 -25.90 -15.50 -11.05
CA ILE A 452 -24.81 -16.37 -11.52
C ILE A 452 -24.59 -16.14 -13.01
N PHE A 453 -23.41 -15.66 -13.36
CA PHE A 453 -22.98 -15.36 -14.73
C PHE A 453 -22.08 -16.48 -15.27
N SER A 454 -22.07 -16.66 -16.59
CA SER A 454 -21.17 -17.59 -17.28
C SER A 454 -20.30 -16.83 -18.28
N LEU A 455 -19.03 -16.63 -17.93
CA LEU A 455 -18.01 -16.08 -18.82
C LEU A 455 -17.44 -17.21 -19.70
N ARG A 456 -17.61 -17.12 -21.02
CA ARG A 456 -16.95 -18.01 -21.98
C ARG A 456 -15.61 -17.41 -22.39
N VAL A 457 -14.54 -18.16 -22.18
CA VAL A 457 -13.19 -17.84 -22.64
C VAL A 457 -12.74 -18.93 -23.59
N ASP A 458 -12.49 -18.57 -24.84
CA ASP A 458 -11.83 -19.39 -25.84
C ASP A 458 -10.35 -18.99 -25.88
N PRO A 459 -9.49 -19.65 -25.08
CA PRO A 459 -8.08 -19.28 -24.98
C PRO A 459 -7.28 -19.66 -26.23
N GLU A 460 -6.32 -18.80 -26.55
CA GLU A 460 -5.22 -19.13 -27.46
C GLU A 460 -3.90 -18.68 -26.81
N ILE A 461 -3.59 -19.19 -25.61
CA ILE A 461 -2.41 -18.78 -24.84
C ILE A 461 -1.14 -19.15 -25.62
N ASP A 462 -0.59 -18.16 -26.33
CA ASP A 462 0.52 -18.33 -27.29
C ASP A 462 0.30 -19.49 -28.30
N GLY A 463 -0.96 -19.73 -28.68
CA GLY A 463 -1.38 -20.79 -29.61
C GLY A 463 -2.59 -21.59 -29.12
N PRO A 464 -3.20 -22.41 -30.00
CA PRO A 464 -4.48 -23.08 -29.74
C PRO A 464 -4.37 -24.33 -28.86
N SER A 465 -3.19 -24.95 -28.75
CA SER A 465 -3.00 -26.17 -27.96
C SER A 465 -2.80 -25.82 -26.49
N ASN A 466 -3.88 -25.81 -25.72
CA ASN A 466 -3.88 -25.42 -24.31
C ASN A 466 -4.37 -26.58 -23.41
N THR A 467 -4.05 -26.49 -22.12
CA THR A 467 -4.52 -27.40 -21.07
C THR A 467 -4.92 -26.56 -19.86
N VAL A 468 -5.96 -26.96 -19.13
CA VAL A 468 -6.26 -26.35 -17.82
C VAL A 468 -5.65 -27.19 -16.70
N VAL A 469 -4.94 -26.54 -15.78
CA VAL A 469 -4.33 -27.16 -14.60
C VAL A 469 -4.93 -26.55 -13.34
N GLN A 470 -5.62 -27.39 -12.55
CA GLN A 470 -6.11 -27.00 -11.23
C GLN A 470 -4.93 -26.79 -10.27
N SER A 471 -5.01 -25.75 -9.44
CA SER A 471 -3.98 -25.35 -8.49
C SER A 471 -4.58 -25.18 -7.11
N ASP A 472 -4.27 -26.11 -6.20
CA ASP A 472 -4.69 -26.08 -4.79
C ASP A 472 -3.51 -25.71 -3.89
N ALA A 473 -3.66 -24.73 -3.00
CA ALA A 473 -2.69 -24.49 -1.94
C ALA A 473 -2.85 -25.56 -0.85
N VAL A 474 -1.79 -26.31 -0.57
CA VAL A 474 -1.80 -27.40 0.41
C VAL A 474 -0.56 -27.36 1.31
N PRO A 475 -0.69 -27.72 2.60
CA PRO A 475 0.47 -27.97 3.44
C PRO A 475 1.27 -29.16 2.88
N MET A 476 2.56 -29.24 3.22
CA MET A 476 3.37 -30.43 2.99
C MET A 476 2.84 -31.58 3.86
N ASP A 477 2.78 -32.80 3.31
CA ASP A 477 2.26 -33.98 4.01
C ASP A 477 3.17 -34.42 5.18
N ASP A 478 4.47 -34.09 5.12
CA ASP A 478 5.44 -34.41 6.17
C ASP A 478 5.15 -33.66 7.48
N PRO A 479 5.13 -34.36 8.64
CA PRO A 479 4.75 -33.77 9.92
C PRO A 479 5.83 -32.81 10.46
N VAL A 480 5.41 -31.93 11.39
CA VAL A 480 6.33 -31.07 12.14
C VAL A 480 7.38 -31.93 12.86
N GLY A 481 8.65 -31.54 12.76
CA GLY A 481 9.76 -32.27 13.37
C GLY A 481 10.33 -33.42 12.50
N SER A 482 9.72 -33.72 11.35
CA SER A 482 10.32 -34.60 10.34
C SER A 482 11.55 -33.96 9.70
N PRO A 483 12.50 -34.74 9.14
CA PRO A 483 13.63 -34.18 8.40
C PRO A 483 13.22 -33.32 7.19
N ALA A 484 12.09 -33.64 6.54
CA ALA A 484 11.58 -32.93 5.37
C ALA A 484 10.82 -31.64 5.74
N ASN A 485 10.19 -31.57 6.92
CA ASN A 485 9.47 -30.40 7.41
C ASN A 485 9.74 -30.11 8.90
N PRO A 486 10.99 -29.78 9.30
CA PRO A 486 11.39 -29.74 10.71
C PRO A 486 10.58 -28.76 11.55
N TYR A 487 10.11 -27.67 10.94
CA TYR A 487 9.39 -26.59 11.61
C TYR A 487 7.92 -26.48 11.19
N GLY A 488 7.41 -27.39 10.37
CA GLY A 488 6.00 -27.42 9.98
C GLY A 488 5.57 -26.34 8.99
N ASN A 489 6.49 -25.55 8.45
CA ASN A 489 6.19 -24.39 7.60
C ASN A 489 6.06 -24.73 6.10
N GLY A 490 6.32 -25.98 5.69
CA GLY A 490 6.25 -26.39 4.29
C GLY A 490 4.83 -26.37 3.73
N PHE A 491 4.64 -25.72 2.58
CA PHE A 491 3.42 -25.76 1.78
C PHE A 491 3.77 -25.59 0.30
N TYR A 492 2.86 -25.96 -0.59
CA TYR A 492 3.05 -25.82 -2.04
C TYR A 492 1.71 -25.74 -2.78
N ALA A 493 1.78 -25.39 -4.06
CA ALA A 493 0.63 -25.47 -4.96
C ALA A 493 0.58 -26.84 -5.63
N ARG A 494 -0.35 -27.70 -5.23
CA ARG A 494 -0.60 -28.98 -5.89
C ARG A 494 -1.26 -28.71 -7.25
N LYS A 495 -0.61 -29.18 -8.32
CA LYS A 495 -1.04 -28.99 -9.71
C LYS A 495 -1.66 -30.26 -10.27
N THR A 496 -2.91 -30.20 -10.69
CA THR A 496 -3.66 -31.32 -11.26
C THR A 496 -4.17 -30.95 -12.65
N PRO A 497 -3.59 -31.48 -13.74
CA PRO A 497 -4.10 -31.27 -15.10
C PRO A 497 -5.50 -31.86 -15.25
N LEU A 498 -6.41 -31.08 -15.82
CA LEU A 498 -7.73 -31.54 -16.25
C LEU A 498 -7.57 -32.16 -17.64
N ARG A 499 -7.98 -33.42 -17.80
CA ARG A 499 -7.65 -34.23 -18.98
C ARG A 499 -8.82 -34.54 -19.90
N THR A 500 -10.03 -34.66 -19.33
CA THR A 500 -11.26 -34.95 -20.07
C THR A 500 -12.36 -33.96 -19.69
N ALA A 501 -13.37 -33.80 -20.54
CA ALA A 501 -14.45 -32.85 -20.32
C ALA A 501 -15.21 -33.07 -18.98
N LEU A 502 -15.40 -34.32 -18.53
CA LEU A 502 -16.00 -34.59 -17.21
C LEU A 502 -15.08 -34.20 -16.06
N HIS A 503 -13.76 -34.38 -16.20
CA HIS A 503 -12.78 -33.86 -15.24
C HIS A 503 -12.72 -32.32 -15.26
N GLY A 504 -12.98 -31.72 -16.43
CA GLY A 504 -13.10 -30.29 -16.66
C GLY A 504 -14.28 -29.61 -15.95
N ALA A 505 -15.25 -30.38 -15.44
CA ALA A 505 -16.40 -29.91 -14.67
C ALA A 505 -16.05 -29.75 -13.18
N ALA A 506 -15.34 -28.66 -12.85
CA ALA A 506 -14.67 -28.47 -11.56
C ALA A 506 -15.40 -27.50 -10.62
N ASP A 507 -15.38 -27.82 -9.32
CA ASP A 507 -15.85 -26.94 -8.25
C ASP A 507 -14.69 -26.11 -7.67
N TYR A 508 -15.01 -24.89 -7.25
CA TYR A 508 -14.11 -24.07 -6.43
C TYR A 508 -13.97 -24.67 -5.01
N CYS A 509 -12.83 -24.44 -4.36
CA CYS A 509 -12.59 -24.85 -2.98
C CYS A 509 -11.96 -23.66 -2.24
N HIS A 510 -12.69 -23.11 -1.27
CA HIS A 510 -12.25 -21.96 -0.48
C HIS A 510 -11.09 -22.34 0.43
N GLU A 511 -11.11 -23.55 0.98
CA GLU A 511 -10.13 -24.07 1.94
C GLU A 511 -8.72 -24.15 1.33
N THR A 512 -8.61 -24.43 0.04
CA THR A 512 -7.33 -24.51 -0.69
C THR A 512 -7.07 -23.28 -1.57
N SER A 513 -7.94 -22.26 -1.51
CA SER A 513 -7.89 -21.09 -2.39
C SER A 513 -7.71 -21.49 -3.87
N ARG A 514 -8.50 -22.49 -4.32
CA ARG A 514 -8.33 -23.14 -5.62
C ARG A 514 -8.30 -22.11 -6.76
N GLY A 515 -7.37 -22.26 -7.68
CA GLY A 515 -7.36 -21.54 -8.96
C GLY A 515 -7.10 -22.48 -10.13
N TRP A 516 -7.19 -21.97 -11.34
CA TRP A 516 -6.94 -22.75 -12.56
C TRP A 516 -5.97 -22.02 -13.48
N ASP A 517 -4.97 -22.72 -13.98
CA ASP A 517 -4.00 -22.18 -14.94
C ASP A 517 -4.34 -22.71 -16.34
N ILE A 518 -4.68 -21.83 -17.27
CA ILE A 518 -4.74 -22.15 -18.69
C ILE A 518 -3.30 -22.09 -19.20
N ILE A 519 -2.71 -23.25 -19.46
CA ILE A 519 -1.31 -23.37 -19.88
C ILE A 519 -1.20 -23.67 -21.37
N ASN A 520 -0.06 -23.28 -21.96
CA ASN A 520 0.41 -23.88 -23.20
C ASN A 520 1.59 -24.81 -22.88
N PRO A 521 1.38 -26.15 -22.87
CA PRO A 521 2.42 -27.09 -22.46
C PRO A 521 3.58 -27.15 -23.45
N ASN A 522 3.42 -26.65 -24.68
CA ASN A 522 4.44 -26.66 -25.73
C ASN A 522 5.39 -25.45 -25.65
N ARG A 523 5.14 -24.51 -24.72
CA ARG A 523 5.95 -23.30 -24.54
C ARG A 523 6.34 -23.17 -23.07
N LEU A 524 7.63 -23.31 -22.81
CA LEU A 524 8.19 -23.18 -21.46
C LEU A 524 8.73 -21.76 -21.26
N ASN A 525 8.43 -21.18 -20.10
CA ASN A 525 9.12 -19.99 -19.64
C ASN A 525 10.61 -20.33 -19.37
N PRO A 526 11.56 -19.54 -19.88
CA PRO A 526 12.99 -19.87 -19.83
C PRO A 526 13.54 -19.93 -18.40
N CYS A 527 13.00 -19.14 -17.47
CA CYS A 527 13.47 -19.07 -16.09
C CYS A 527 12.88 -20.18 -15.21
N THR A 528 11.55 -20.32 -15.23
CA THR A 528 10.87 -21.28 -14.36
C THR A 528 10.92 -22.71 -14.91
N ARG A 529 11.21 -22.88 -16.20
CA ARG A 529 11.12 -24.16 -16.93
C ARG A 529 9.74 -24.82 -16.80
N ARG A 530 8.71 -24.02 -16.55
CA ARG A 530 7.30 -24.42 -16.50
C ARG A 530 6.57 -23.89 -17.74
N PRO A 531 5.47 -24.53 -18.14
CA PRO A 531 4.57 -23.98 -19.15
C PRO A 531 4.17 -22.55 -18.84
N ILE A 532 4.12 -21.72 -19.89
CA ILE A 532 3.50 -20.39 -19.82
C ILE A 532 2.00 -20.53 -19.51
N ALA A 533 1.40 -19.55 -18.83
CA ALA A 533 0.02 -19.65 -18.42
C ALA A 533 -0.70 -18.30 -18.27
N TYR A 534 -2.03 -18.35 -18.30
CA TYR A 534 -2.92 -17.37 -17.68
C TYR A 534 -3.73 -18.04 -16.56
N LYS A 535 -3.72 -17.47 -15.37
CA LYS A 535 -4.39 -17.98 -14.18
C LYS A 535 -5.77 -17.35 -14.02
N ILE A 536 -6.81 -18.18 -13.94
CA ILE A 536 -8.17 -17.83 -13.56
C ILE A 536 -8.24 -17.71 -12.04
N LEU A 537 -8.69 -16.54 -11.58
CA LEU A 537 -8.96 -16.21 -10.18
C LEU A 537 -10.43 -15.84 -10.05
N ASN A 538 -11.17 -16.66 -9.30
CA ASN A 538 -12.62 -16.55 -9.18
C ASN A 538 -13.05 -16.80 -7.73
N ASN A 539 -12.91 -15.79 -6.87
CA ASN A 539 -13.34 -15.83 -5.47
C ASN A 539 -14.81 -15.41 -5.28
N ASN A 540 -15.50 -14.96 -6.33
CA ASN A 540 -16.92 -14.66 -6.36
C ASN A 540 -17.70 -15.80 -7.05
N CYS A 541 -17.66 -17.02 -6.51
CA CYS A 541 -18.24 -18.20 -7.18
C CYS A 541 -19.25 -18.93 -6.29
N PRO A 542 -20.47 -18.38 -6.12
CA PRO A 542 -21.49 -19.03 -5.31
C PRO A 542 -21.89 -20.37 -5.94
N LYS A 543 -22.03 -21.40 -5.10
CA LYS A 543 -22.65 -22.66 -5.53
C LYS A 543 -24.13 -22.43 -5.83
N LEU A 544 -24.66 -23.09 -6.86
CA LEU A 544 -26.11 -23.12 -7.10
C LEU A 544 -26.83 -23.75 -5.90
N LEU A 545 -27.74 -22.99 -5.28
CA LEU A 545 -28.49 -23.43 -4.10
C LEU A 545 -29.72 -24.26 -4.45
N ALA A 546 -30.26 -24.10 -5.66
CA ALA A 546 -31.36 -24.91 -6.15
C ALA A 546 -30.98 -26.40 -6.14
N LYS A 547 -31.83 -27.24 -5.56
CA LYS A 547 -31.51 -28.66 -5.35
C LYS A 547 -31.52 -29.46 -6.65
N PRO A 548 -30.71 -30.54 -6.75
CA PRO A 548 -30.85 -31.54 -7.79
C PRO A 548 -32.31 -31.99 -7.97
N GLY A 549 -32.76 -32.09 -9.21
CA GLY A 549 -34.14 -32.43 -9.57
C GLY A 549 -35.11 -31.25 -9.68
N SER A 550 -34.76 -30.07 -9.14
CA SER A 550 -35.56 -28.84 -9.30
C SER A 550 -35.52 -28.33 -10.75
N PRO A 551 -36.54 -27.58 -11.21
CA PRO A 551 -36.53 -26.94 -12.53
C PRO A 551 -35.30 -26.08 -12.78
N VAL A 552 -34.92 -25.23 -11.82
CA VAL A 552 -33.71 -24.39 -11.91
C VAL A 552 -32.46 -25.25 -12.10
N TYR A 553 -32.28 -26.31 -11.31
CA TYR A 553 -31.12 -27.18 -11.41
C TYR A 553 -31.03 -27.87 -12.78
N LYS A 554 -32.17 -28.29 -13.33
CA LYS A 554 -32.24 -28.88 -14.68
C LYS A 554 -31.82 -27.86 -15.74
N ARG A 555 -32.47 -26.69 -15.78
CA ARG A 555 -32.24 -25.63 -16.77
C ARG A 555 -30.85 -25.01 -16.69
N ALA A 556 -30.36 -24.73 -15.47
CA ALA A 556 -29.08 -24.08 -15.22
C ALA A 556 -27.94 -25.10 -15.07
N GLY A 557 -27.81 -26.02 -16.05
CA GLY A 557 -26.75 -27.03 -16.06
C GLY A 557 -25.35 -26.45 -15.88
N PHE A 558 -25.11 -25.30 -16.50
CA PHE A 558 -23.84 -24.57 -16.42
C PHE A 558 -23.50 -24.07 -15.00
N ALA A 559 -24.49 -23.72 -14.18
CA ALA A 559 -24.29 -23.21 -12.83
C ALA A 559 -24.00 -24.32 -11.79
N ARG A 560 -24.04 -25.60 -12.20
CA ARG A 560 -23.78 -26.74 -11.31
C ARG A 560 -22.31 -26.88 -10.89
N LYS A 561 -21.40 -26.21 -11.61
CA LYS A 561 -19.94 -26.17 -11.37
C LYS A 561 -19.44 -24.73 -11.47
N ALA A 562 -18.24 -24.49 -10.93
CA ALA A 562 -17.58 -23.18 -10.99
C ALA A 562 -16.78 -22.99 -12.29
N LEU A 563 -16.36 -24.09 -12.90
CA LEU A 563 -15.65 -24.13 -14.17
C LEU A 563 -16.09 -25.36 -14.97
N TRP A 564 -16.28 -25.16 -16.27
CA TRP A 564 -16.33 -26.23 -17.26
C TRP A 564 -15.23 -26.01 -18.29
N VAL A 565 -14.51 -27.08 -18.64
CA VAL A 565 -13.51 -27.07 -19.71
C VAL A 565 -13.91 -28.11 -20.74
N LEU A 566 -14.16 -27.65 -21.96
CA LEU A 566 -14.62 -28.49 -23.07
C LEU A 566 -13.67 -28.33 -24.27
N PRO A 567 -13.56 -29.31 -25.17
CA PRO A 567 -12.91 -29.09 -26.46
C PRO A 567 -13.66 -28.03 -27.26
N TYR A 568 -12.92 -27.25 -28.06
CA TYR A 568 -13.55 -26.29 -28.97
C TYR A 568 -14.39 -26.99 -30.05
N ARG A 569 -15.58 -26.45 -30.31
CA ARG A 569 -16.40 -26.73 -31.49
C ARG A 569 -17.10 -25.45 -31.93
N ASP A 570 -17.23 -25.27 -33.25
CA ASP A 570 -17.95 -24.12 -33.80
C ASP A 570 -19.40 -24.12 -33.30
N TYR A 571 -19.88 -22.94 -32.94
CA TYR A 571 -21.27 -22.68 -32.52
C TYR A 571 -21.72 -23.34 -31.20
N GLU A 572 -20.83 -24.00 -30.44
CA GLU A 572 -21.07 -24.33 -29.03
C GLU A 572 -20.73 -23.09 -28.16
N VAL A 573 -21.72 -22.21 -28.02
CA VAL A 573 -21.57 -20.90 -27.34
C VAL A 573 -22.43 -20.80 -26.08
N PHE A 574 -23.72 -21.19 -26.16
CA PHE A 574 -24.71 -20.93 -25.10
C PHE A 574 -24.89 -22.15 -24.17
N PRO A 575 -24.39 -22.10 -22.93
CA PRO A 575 -24.29 -23.29 -22.08
C PRO A 575 -25.63 -23.75 -21.48
N ALA A 576 -26.68 -22.92 -21.52
CA ALA A 576 -28.06 -23.31 -21.21
C ALA A 576 -28.89 -23.69 -22.45
N GLY A 577 -28.25 -23.78 -23.62
CA GLY A 577 -28.88 -24.09 -24.90
C GLY A 577 -29.21 -22.86 -25.76
N GLN A 578 -29.48 -23.10 -27.05
CA GLN A 578 -29.84 -22.07 -28.03
C GLN A 578 -31.21 -21.43 -27.73
N TYR A 579 -32.15 -22.18 -27.16
CA TYR A 579 -33.54 -21.78 -26.93
C TYR A 579 -33.89 -21.93 -25.44
N VAL A 580 -33.78 -20.87 -24.66
CA VAL A 580 -33.86 -20.97 -23.18
C VAL A 580 -35.28 -20.80 -22.65
N CYS A 581 -36.10 -19.94 -23.27
CA CYS A 581 -37.49 -19.74 -22.87
C CYS A 581 -38.25 -21.09 -22.86
N GLN A 582 -39.01 -21.36 -21.80
CA GLN A 582 -39.77 -22.62 -21.60
C GLN A 582 -38.93 -23.92 -21.62
N SER A 583 -37.61 -23.87 -21.81
CA SER A 583 -36.76 -25.05 -21.80
C SER A 583 -36.89 -25.78 -20.47
N THR A 584 -37.12 -27.08 -20.51
CA THR A 584 -37.20 -27.95 -19.32
C THR A 584 -35.81 -28.27 -18.74
N GLY A 585 -34.74 -27.96 -19.47
CA GLY A 585 -33.39 -28.41 -19.15
C GLY A 585 -33.20 -29.92 -19.33
N GLU A 586 -34.00 -30.54 -20.19
CA GLU A 586 -33.85 -31.95 -20.56
C GLU A 586 -32.52 -32.16 -21.31
N GLU A 587 -31.72 -33.09 -20.80
CA GLU A 587 -30.46 -33.52 -21.42
C GLU A 587 -30.76 -34.32 -22.70
N GLY A 588 -29.90 -34.18 -23.71
CA GLY A 588 -30.05 -34.85 -25.01
C GLY A 588 -31.11 -34.24 -25.93
N HIS A 589 -31.59 -33.02 -25.66
CA HIS A 589 -32.58 -32.37 -26.51
C HIS A 589 -32.02 -32.11 -27.94
N PRO A 590 -32.69 -32.59 -29.02
CA PRO A 590 -32.12 -32.63 -30.38
C PRO A 590 -31.84 -31.24 -31.00
N TYR A 591 -32.48 -30.20 -30.47
CA TYR A 591 -32.32 -28.82 -30.95
C TYR A 591 -31.79 -27.85 -29.88
N ASN A 592 -31.54 -28.33 -28.66
CA ASN A 592 -31.24 -27.47 -27.52
C ASN A 592 -30.22 -28.08 -26.56
N ALA A 593 -29.15 -28.65 -27.12
CA ALA A 593 -28.07 -29.22 -26.34
C ALA A 593 -27.44 -28.16 -25.42
N THR A 594 -27.14 -28.57 -24.20
CA THR A 594 -26.57 -27.75 -23.13
C THR A 594 -25.12 -28.14 -22.85
N ILE A 595 -24.45 -27.38 -21.99
CA ILE A 595 -23.09 -27.69 -21.56
C ILE A 595 -22.95 -29.07 -20.91
N VAL A 596 -24.03 -29.60 -20.31
CA VAL A 596 -24.04 -30.94 -19.70
C VAL A 596 -23.93 -32.01 -20.80
N ASP A 597 -24.64 -31.82 -21.91
CA ASP A 597 -24.58 -32.72 -23.07
C ASP A 597 -23.21 -32.68 -23.76
N TRP A 598 -22.60 -31.49 -23.78
CA TRP A 598 -21.27 -31.31 -24.35
C TRP A 598 -20.21 -31.98 -23.46
N ALA A 599 -20.30 -31.81 -22.14
CA ALA A 599 -19.41 -32.44 -21.18
C ALA A 599 -19.54 -33.97 -21.15
N ALA A 600 -20.76 -34.49 -21.33
CA ALA A 600 -21.06 -35.92 -21.31
C ALA A 600 -20.34 -36.73 -22.40
N ARG A 601 -19.80 -36.07 -23.43
CA ARG A 601 -18.96 -36.71 -24.46
C ARG A 601 -17.59 -37.14 -23.91
N ASP A 602 -17.20 -36.60 -22.76
CA ASP A 602 -15.95 -36.86 -22.04
C ASP A 602 -14.68 -36.81 -22.92
N GLU A 603 -14.69 -35.90 -23.89
CA GLU A 603 -13.60 -35.75 -24.85
C GLU A 603 -12.32 -35.20 -24.19
N CYS A 604 -11.18 -35.44 -24.81
CA CYS A 604 -9.89 -34.95 -24.33
C CYS A 604 -9.82 -33.41 -24.35
N ILE A 605 -9.30 -32.83 -23.27
CA ILE A 605 -9.06 -31.38 -23.10
C ILE A 605 -7.61 -31.06 -22.74
N GLU A 606 -6.70 -32.02 -22.94
CA GLU A 606 -5.27 -31.85 -22.72
C GLU A 606 -4.54 -31.55 -24.03
N ASN A 607 -3.81 -30.45 -24.06
CA ASN A 607 -2.96 -30.01 -25.17
C ASN A 607 -3.71 -29.91 -26.51
N THR A 608 -4.92 -29.35 -26.45
CA THR A 608 -5.83 -29.22 -27.59
C THR A 608 -6.53 -27.87 -27.56
N ASP A 609 -7.32 -27.56 -28.59
CA ASP A 609 -8.19 -26.39 -28.60
C ASP A 609 -9.35 -26.59 -27.61
N ILE A 610 -9.48 -25.69 -26.64
CA ILE A 610 -10.40 -25.80 -25.50
C ILE A 610 -11.19 -24.52 -25.32
N VAL A 611 -12.29 -24.61 -24.59
CA VAL A 611 -13.12 -23.48 -24.16
C VAL A 611 -13.39 -23.62 -22.66
N CYS A 612 -13.19 -22.54 -21.92
CA CYS A 612 -13.51 -22.43 -20.51
C CYS A 612 -14.82 -21.68 -20.31
N TYR A 613 -15.77 -22.26 -19.58
CA TYR A 613 -16.98 -21.58 -19.12
C TYR A 613 -16.86 -21.37 -17.61
N ILE A 614 -16.72 -20.12 -17.18
CA ILE A 614 -16.38 -19.75 -15.80
C ILE A 614 -17.61 -19.14 -15.13
N GLN A 615 -18.08 -19.77 -14.05
CA GLN A 615 -19.25 -19.32 -13.31
C GLN A 615 -18.84 -18.44 -12.14
N PHE A 616 -19.37 -17.22 -12.09
CA PHE A 616 -19.12 -16.25 -11.02
C PHE A 616 -20.39 -15.47 -10.71
N GLY A 617 -20.46 -14.79 -9.56
CA GLY A 617 -21.69 -14.16 -9.10
C GLY A 617 -21.75 -13.94 -7.59
N LEU A 618 -22.97 -13.79 -7.08
CA LEU A 618 -23.26 -13.65 -5.66
C LEU A 618 -24.58 -14.32 -5.25
N THR A 619 -24.76 -14.52 -3.95
CA THR A 619 -26.06 -14.86 -3.34
C THR A 619 -26.55 -13.62 -2.61
N HIS A 620 -27.69 -13.09 -3.02
CA HIS A 620 -28.27 -11.87 -2.46
C HIS A 620 -29.34 -12.21 -1.43
N PHE A 621 -29.09 -11.77 -0.20
CA PHE A 621 -30.10 -11.66 0.85
C PHE A 621 -30.47 -10.18 0.96
N PRO A 622 -31.61 -9.74 0.40
CA PRO A 622 -31.96 -8.32 0.34
C PRO A 622 -31.97 -7.66 1.71
N ARG A 623 -31.63 -6.37 1.76
CA ARG A 623 -31.64 -5.55 2.97
C ARG A 623 -32.41 -4.27 2.74
N THR A 624 -32.74 -3.58 3.83
CA THR A 624 -33.44 -2.28 3.78
C THR A 624 -32.66 -1.22 3.00
N GLU A 625 -31.34 -1.26 3.02
CA GLU A 625 -30.45 -0.35 2.29
C GLU A 625 -30.50 -0.54 0.78
N ASP A 626 -31.00 -1.69 0.32
CA ASP A 626 -31.10 -2.02 -1.11
C ASP A 626 -32.41 -1.44 -1.72
N PHE A 627 -33.26 -0.77 -0.92
CA PHE A 627 -34.56 -0.22 -1.32
C PHE A 627 -34.67 1.28 -0.94
N PRO A 628 -35.28 2.15 -1.78
CA PRO A 628 -35.99 1.87 -3.03
C PRO A 628 -35.12 1.66 -4.27
N ILE A 629 -33.82 1.98 -4.18
CA ILE A 629 -32.85 1.75 -5.25
C ILE A 629 -31.56 1.23 -4.63
N MET A 630 -31.07 0.12 -5.16
CA MET A 630 -29.97 -0.65 -4.64
C MET A 630 -28.63 0.04 -4.95
N PRO A 631 -27.76 0.25 -3.95
CA PRO A 631 -26.37 0.63 -4.20
C PRO A 631 -25.64 -0.44 -5.01
N ALA A 632 -24.72 -0.03 -5.89
CA ALA A 632 -24.02 -0.96 -6.75
C ALA A 632 -23.21 -2.02 -5.97
N GLU A 633 -23.47 -3.30 -6.24
CA GLU A 633 -22.74 -4.45 -5.67
C GLU A 633 -21.85 -5.11 -6.75
N PRO A 634 -20.51 -5.07 -6.63
CA PRO A 634 -19.61 -5.60 -7.64
C PRO A 634 -19.26 -7.08 -7.42
N VAL A 635 -19.21 -7.85 -8.50
CA VAL A 635 -18.60 -9.20 -8.57
C VAL A 635 -17.62 -9.27 -9.72
N SER A 636 -16.60 -10.12 -9.62
CA SER A 636 -15.61 -10.21 -10.70
C SER A 636 -14.91 -11.55 -10.84
N VAL A 637 -14.34 -11.76 -12.02
CA VAL A 637 -13.39 -12.82 -12.33
C VAL A 637 -12.17 -12.21 -13.02
N THR A 638 -10.98 -12.72 -12.71
CA THR A 638 -9.70 -12.19 -13.22
C THR A 638 -8.88 -13.28 -13.88
N LEU A 639 -8.33 -13.00 -15.07
CA LEU A 639 -7.34 -13.83 -15.76
C LEU A 639 -6.01 -13.09 -15.77
N ARG A 640 -5.00 -13.65 -15.11
CA ARG A 640 -3.70 -13.01 -14.90
C ARG A 640 -2.56 -13.78 -15.54
N ALA A 641 -1.66 -13.10 -16.23
CA ALA A 641 -0.44 -13.70 -16.73
C ALA A 641 0.34 -14.41 -15.60
N SER A 642 0.73 -15.67 -15.83
CA SER A 642 1.48 -16.49 -14.88
C SER A 642 2.59 -17.22 -15.64
N ASN A 643 3.84 -16.77 -15.46
CA ASN A 643 5.00 -17.20 -16.28
C ASN A 643 4.84 -16.95 -17.78
N PHE A 644 3.83 -16.21 -18.24
CA PHE A 644 3.63 -15.90 -19.64
C PHE A 644 4.79 -15.07 -20.18
N PHE A 645 5.04 -13.92 -19.57
CA PHE A 645 6.19 -13.07 -19.85
C PHE A 645 7.45 -13.56 -19.14
N GLN A 646 8.62 -13.15 -19.63
CA GLN A 646 9.91 -13.48 -19.00
C GLN A 646 10.05 -12.85 -17.61
N LYS A 647 9.57 -11.60 -17.45
CA LYS A 647 9.54 -10.82 -16.20
C LYS A 647 8.38 -9.82 -16.28
N ASN A 648 8.26 -8.91 -15.31
CA ASN A 648 7.17 -7.91 -15.28
C ASN A 648 7.02 -7.20 -16.65
N PRO A 649 5.94 -7.38 -17.42
CA PRO A 649 5.79 -6.83 -18.78
C PRO A 649 5.67 -5.31 -18.81
N ALA A 650 5.44 -4.67 -17.67
CA ALA A 650 5.14 -3.24 -17.60
C ALA A 650 6.37 -2.37 -17.26
N LEU A 651 7.59 -2.92 -17.27
CA LEU A 651 8.81 -2.16 -16.97
C LEU A 651 9.17 -1.10 -18.03
N TRP A 652 8.53 -1.11 -19.20
CA TRP A 652 8.65 -0.05 -20.21
C TRP A 652 7.89 1.21 -19.81
N VAL A 653 6.95 1.13 -18.86
CA VAL A 653 6.17 2.27 -18.38
C VAL A 653 7.11 3.19 -17.61
N PRO A 654 7.27 4.46 -18.02
CA PRO A 654 8.16 5.38 -17.35
C PRO A 654 7.69 5.64 -15.91
N PRO A 655 8.60 5.72 -14.92
CA PRO A 655 8.25 6.18 -13.59
C PRO A 655 7.58 7.56 -13.65
N SER A 656 6.51 7.75 -12.87
CA SER A 656 5.81 9.03 -12.82
C SER A 656 6.72 10.07 -12.15
N ASP A 657 7.13 11.07 -12.92
CA ASP A 657 8.14 12.10 -12.62
C ASP A 657 9.37 11.63 -11.83
N ALA A 658 10.42 11.38 -12.61
CA ALA A 658 11.80 11.12 -12.25
C ALA A 658 12.50 12.29 -11.50
N VAL A 659 11.91 12.79 -10.41
CA VAL A 659 12.65 13.50 -9.37
C VAL A 659 12.72 12.52 -8.20
N GLY A 660 13.75 11.67 -8.22
CA GLY A 660 13.94 10.60 -7.23
C GLY A 660 13.55 11.10 -5.86
N ASP A 661 12.52 10.48 -5.26
CA ASP A 661 11.84 10.97 -4.07
C ASP A 661 12.87 11.31 -2.98
N LEU A 662 13.29 12.58 -2.97
CA LEU A 662 14.28 13.07 -2.03
C LEU A 662 13.68 13.13 -0.64
N SER A 663 12.35 13.04 -0.49
CA SER A 663 11.73 13.00 0.84
C SER A 663 12.07 11.71 1.56
N SER A 664 12.04 10.58 0.84
CA SER A 664 12.50 9.28 1.36
C SER A 664 14.01 9.30 1.65
N ARG A 665 14.84 9.88 0.78
CA ARG A 665 16.28 10.06 1.05
C ARG A 665 16.55 10.95 2.27
N LYS A 666 15.88 12.11 2.36
CA LYS A 666 16.00 13.05 3.48
C LYS A 666 15.53 12.45 4.80
N ALA A 667 14.57 11.52 4.77
CA ALA A 667 14.13 10.79 5.96
C ALA A 667 15.22 9.82 6.47
N VAL A 668 15.92 9.15 5.55
CA VAL A 668 17.03 8.22 5.88
C VAL A 668 18.29 8.99 6.31
N GLU A 669 18.63 10.08 5.62
CA GLU A 669 19.77 10.95 5.95
C GLU A 669 19.64 11.64 7.32
N ALA A 670 18.44 11.63 7.92
CA ALA A 670 18.14 12.23 9.21
C ALA A 670 17.89 11.19 10.32
N THR A 671 18.77 10.18 10.55
CA THR A 671 18.57 9.23 11.69
C THR A 671 19.84 8.63 12.38
N PRO A 672 19.70 8.09 13.63
CA PRO A 672 20.71 7.92 14.72
C PRO A 672 22.01 7.13 14.50
N SER A 673 22.27 6.52 13.35
CA SER A 673 23.50 5.73 13.15
C SER A 673 24.74 6.60 13.33
N GLN A 674 24.76 7.81 12.74
CA GLN A 674 25.86 8.76 12.93
C GLN A 674 26.12 9.12 14.39
N LEU A 675 25.08 9.22 15.23
CA LEU A 675 25.23 9.59 16.63
C LEU A 675 25.81 8.43 17.46
N PHE A 676 25.33 7.22 17.24
CA PHE A 676 25.83 6.04 17.94
C PHE A 676 27.22 5.63 17.44
N ASP A 677 27.47 5.75 16.14
CA ASP A 677 28.79 5.53 15.56
C ASP A 677 29.79 6.56 16.10
N PHE A 678 29.41 7.85 16.16
CA PHE A 678 30.22 8.89 16.80
C PHE A 678 30.45 8.57 18.29
N LEU A 679 29.42 8.13 19.02
CA LEU A 679 29.53 7.73 20.42
C LEU A 679 30.60 6.65 20.61
N GLN A 680 30.56 5.59 19.80
CA GLN A 680 31.43 4.42 19.94
C GLN A 680 32.85 4.67 19.40
N THR A 681 32.98 5.37 18.27
CA THR A 681 34.26 5.47 17.55
C THR A 681 35.06 6.71 17.91
N ILE A 682 34.42 7.77 18.40
CA ILE A 682 35.07 9.04 18.72
C ILE A 682 34.84 9.42 20.18
N PHE A 683 33.59 9.58 20.62
CA PHE A 683 33.28 10.13 21.95
C PHE A 683 33.84 9.27 23.09
N LEU A 684 33.57 7.97 23.14
CA LEU A 684 34.08 7.11 24.22
C LEU A 684 35.62 7.04 24.23
N PRO A 685 36.29 6.83 23.08
CA PRO A 685 37.75 6.91 23.01
C PRO A 685 38.35 8.25 23.47
N GLN A 686 37.68 9.38 23.21
CA GLN A 686 38.19 10.70 23.58
C GLN A 686 38.20 10.95 25.10
N LEU A 687 37.46 10.15 25.89
CA LEU A 687 37.44 10.26 27.35
C LEU A 687 38.72 9.72 27.99
N ILE A 688 39.55 8.99 27.22
CA ILE A 688 40.76 8.35 27.67
C ILE A 688 41.98 9.12 27.17
N HIS A 689 42.93 9.33 28.07
CA HIS A 689 44.16 10.06 27.76
C HIS A 689 44.91 9.35 26.61
N PRO A 690 45.37 10.06 25.55
CA PRO A 690 45.94 9.45 24.34
C PRO A 690 47.18 8.55 24.57
N VAL A 691 47.87 8.75 25.69
CA VAL A 691 49.06 7.98 26.10
C VAL A 691 48.73 6.59 26.65
N THR A 692 47.47 6.36 27.01
CA THR A 692 47.03 5.08 27.57
C THR A 692 47.06 4.00 26.50
N LYS A 693 47.67 2.83 26.80
CA LYS A 693 47.73 1.71 25.84
C LYS A 693 46.32 1.31 25.36
N GLY A 694 46.18 0.99 24.07
CA GLY A 694 44.89 0.69 23.41
C GLY A 694 43.97 -0.31 24.14
N ALA A 695 44.54 -1.28 24.86
CA ALA A 695 43.78 -2.25 25.65
C ALA A 695 42.91 -1.63 26.76
N VAL A 696 43.33 -0.51 27.37
CA VAL A 696 42.54 0.20 28.39
C VAL A 696 41.38 0.96 27.74
N ASN A 697 41.63 1.60 26.58
CA ASN A 697 40.61 2.30 25.83
C ASN A 697 39.50 1.34 25.34
N GLU A 698 39.89 0.18 24.78
CA GLU A 698 38.94 -0.88 24.39
C GLU A 698 38.12 -1.38 25.59
N LEU A 699 38.77 -1.56 26.74
CA LEU A 699 38.10 -2.00 27.97
C LEU A 699 37.07 -0.97 28.45
N VAL A 700 37.44 0.32 28.53
CA VAL A 700 36.53 1.38 28.98
C VAL A 700 35.37 1.56 28.01
N THR A 701 35.63 1.55 26.70
CA THR A 701 34.58 1.62 25.68
C THR A 701 33.60 0.46 25.82
N ARG A 702 34.12 -0.77 25.96
CA ARG A 702 33.30 -1.99 26.10
C ARG A 702 32.43 -1.96 27.37
N GLU A 703 33.02 -1.65 28.53
CA GLU A 703 32.26 -1.65 29.78
C GLU A 703 31.29 -0.45 29.89
N SER A 704 31.64 0.71 29.32
CA SER A 704 30.74 1.86 29.22
C SER A 704 29.49 1.52 28.40
N LEU A 705 29.67 0.87 27.24
CA LEU A 705 28.56 0.39 26.43
C LEU A 705 27.77 -0.71 27.13
N ARG A 706 28.44 -1.64 27.82
CA ARG A 706 27.79 -2.67 28.62
C ARG A 706 26.87 -2.08 29.68
N TRP A 707 27.33 -1.09 30.45
CA TRP A 707 26.49 -0.38 31.43
C TRP A 707 25.36 0.40 30.77
N ALA A 708 25.62 1.04 29.63
CA ALA A 708 24.61 1.76 28.88
C ALA A 708 23.48 0.84 28.39
N PHE A 709 23.79 -0.34 27.85
CA PHE A 709 22.80 -1.33 27.43
C PHE A 709 22.02 -1.92 28.60
N GLN A 710 22.62 -1.99 29.79
CA GLN A 710 21.98 -2.51 31.00
C GLN A 710 21.17 -1.45 31.78
N SER A 711 21.44 -0.16 31.56
CA SER A 711 20.86 0.94 32.33
C SER A 711 20.47 2.10 31.41
N PRO A 712 19.17 2.28 31.10
CA PRO A 712 18.70 3.28 30.15
C PRO A 712 19.14 4.72 30.46
N PHE A 713 19.24 5.10 31.74
CA PHE A 713 19.69 6.43 32.14
C PHE A 713 21.18 6.67 31.82
N CYS A 714 22.01 5.63 31.88
CA CYS A 714 23.42 5.67 31.50
C CYS A 714 23.58 5.84 29.98
N MET A 715 22.79 5.11 29.18
CA MET A 715 22.76 5.29 27.72
C MET A 715 22.34 6.71 27.34
N HIS A 716 21.32 7.25 28.00
CA HIS A 716 20.90 8.62 27.76
C HIS A 716 21.97 9.65 28.15
N ALA A 717 22.75 9.44 29.21
CA ALA A 717 23.86 10.33 29.54
C ALA A 717 24.92 10.34 28.43
N LEU A 718 25.31 9.16 27.92
CA LEU A 718 26.29 9.04 26.83
C LEU A 718 25.80 9.66 25.52
N LEU A 719 24.55 9.40 25.13
CA LEU A 719 23.95 9.98 23.92
C LEU A 719 23.79 11.50 24.03
N ALA A 720 23.55 12.03 25.24
CA ALA A 720 23.49 13.47 25.46
C ALA A 720 24.83 14.15 25.15
N CYS A 721 25.94 13.59 25.63
CA CYS A 721 27.27 14.12 25.36
C CYS A 721 27.68 13.93 23.88
N ALA A 722 27.44 12.73 23.32
CA ALA A 722 27.70 12.48 21.90
C ALA A 722 26.96 13.47 21.00
N ALA A 723 25.70 13.81 21.33
CA ALA A 723 24.91 14.74 20.53
C ALA A 723 25.33 16.20 20.75
N ALA A 724 25.92 16.52 21.91
CA ALA A 724 26.45 17.85 22.19
C ALA A 724 27.78 18.09 21.45
N GLU A 725 28.62 17.06 21.32
CA GLU A 725 30.00 17.16 20.82
C GLU A 725 30.20 16.62 19.40
N ILE A 726 29.16 16.10 18.74
CA ILE A 726 29.28 15.71 17.33
C ILE A 726 29.60 16.96 16.47
N PRO A 727 30.68 16.97 15.65
CA PRO A 727 31.11 18.15 14.90
C PRO A 727 30.30 18.35 13.62
N VAL A 728 28.97 18.23 13.71
CA VAL A 728 28.03 18.42 12.61
C VAL A 728 27.13 19.61 12.92
N ASN A 729 27.09 20.59 12.02
CA ASN A 729 26.27 21.80 12.18
C ASN A 729 24.78 21.53 11.88
N ASN A 730 24.14 20.67 12.69
CA ASN A 730 22.72 20.33 12.59
C ASN A 730 22.00 20.64 13.92
N PRO A 731 21.01 21.56 13.93
CA PRO A 731 20.23 21.93 15.12
C PRO A 731 19.50 20.76 15.80
N GLN A 732 19.25 19.66 15.07
CA GLN A 732 18.61 18.46 15.60
C GLN A 732 19.47 17.77 16.67
N TYR A 733 20.80 17.75 16.53
CA TYR A 733 21.70 17.16 17.53
C TYR A 733 21.62 17.91 18.86
N ARG A 734 21.50 19.25 18.85
CA ARG A 734 21.31 20.04 20.08
C ARG A 734 20.01 19.68 20.81
N ARG A 735 18.90 19.53 20.07
CA ARG A 735 17.61 19.10 20.65
C ARG A 735 17.70 17.66 21.20
N MET A 736 18.41 16.77 20.52
CA MET A 736 18.63 15.40 21.00
C MET A 736 19.49 15.37 22.26
N ALA A 737 20.53 16.20 22.34
CA ALA A 737 21.37 16.38 23.52
C ALA A 737 20.52 16.76 24.75
N GLU A 738 19.68 17.80 24.65
CA GLU A 738 18.80 18.25 25.73
C GLU A 738 17.75 17.19 26.15
N LEU A 739 17.16 16.51 25.16
CA LEU A 739 16.19 15.45 25.39
C LEU A 739 16.82 14.28 26.16
N HIS A 740 17.99 13.82 25.73
CA HIS A 740 18.69 12.72 26.36
C HIS A 740 19.21 13.09 27.75
N TYR A 741 19.73 14.32 27.93
CA TYR A 741 20.12 14.80 29.25
C TYR A 741 18.96 14.78 30.26
N THR A 742 17.79 15.28 29.85
CA THR A 742 16.58 15.29 30.70
C THR A 742 16.17 13.87 31.10
N LYS A 743 16.21 12.92 30.16
CA LYS A 743 15.90 11.51 30.42
C LYS A 743 16.93 10.85 31.34
N ALA A 744 18.22 11.17 31.17
CA ALA A 744 19.30 10.65 32.01
C ALA A 744 19.14 11.10 33.47
N VAL A 745 18.91 12.39 33.71
CA VAL A 745 18.69 12.93 35.07
C VAL A 745 17.43 12.34 35.70
N SER A 746 16.33 12.23 34.95
CA SER A 746 15.09 11.62 35.44
C SER A 746 15.27 10.15 35.85
N GLY A 747 15.93 9.36 35.00
CA GLY A 747 16.17 7.94 35.29
C GLY A 747 17.19 7.73 36.41
N LEU A 748 18.23 8.56 36.49
CA LEU A 748 19.19 8.55 37.59
C LEU A 748 18.51 8.85 38.93
N ARG A 749 17.63 9.86 38.99
CA ARG A 749 16.86 10.19 40.18
C ARG A 749 15.98 9.02 40.64
N GLN A 750 15.31 8.33 39.72
CA GLN A 750 14.51 7.16 40.03
C GLN A 750 15.36 6.00 40.57
N SER A 751 16.52 5.75 39.95
CA SER A 751 17.47 4.73 40.41
C SER A 751 17.97 5.01 41.83
N LEU A 752 18.33 6.26 42.14
CA LEU A 752 18.76 6.66 43.48
C LEU A 752 17.66 6.50 44.56
N ILE A 753 16.38 6.65 44.19
CA ILE A 753 15.24 6.44 45.12
C ILE A 753 15.00 4.94 45.37
N GLN A 754 15.14 4.10 44.34
CA GLN A 754 14.77 2.69 44.39
C GLN A 754 15.86 1.80 45.02
N THR A 755 17.13 2.24 45.02
CA THR A 755 18.26 1.36 45.33
C THR A 755 18.72 1.54 46.78
N SER A 756 18.32 0.60 47.66
CA SER A 756 18.80 0.49 49.05
C SER A 756 19.96 -0.52 49.22
N GLY A 757 20.48 -1.10 48.14
CA GLY A 757 21.54 -2.12 48.15
C GLY A 757 22.67 -1.86 47.14
N SER A 758 23.91 -2.14 47.52
CA SER A 758 25.16 -1.68 46.90
C SER A 758 25.52 -2.19 45.48
N SER A 759 24.60 -2.66 44.65
CA SER A 759 24.94 -3.39 43.41
C SER A 759 25.09 -2.53 42.14
N GLN A 760 24.68 -1.25 42.13
CA GLN A 760 24.71 -0.40 40.92
C GLN A 760 25.55 0.90 41.02
N TRP A 761 26.35 1.06 42.08
CA TRP A 761 27.08 2.30 42.33
C TRP A 761 28.05 2.69 41.18
N THR A 762 28.63 1.72 40.47
CA THR A 762 29.53 1.97 39.33
C THR A 762 28.81 2.67 38.19
N VAL A 763 27.61 2.20 37.83
CA VAL A 763 26.79 2.79 36.77
C VAL A 763 26.29 4.17 37.17
N VAL A 764 25.91 4.34 38.44
CA VAL A 764 25.47 5.64 38.98
C VAL A 764 26.62 6.65 38.96
N LEU A 765 27.79 6.29 39.48
CA LEU A 765 28.96 7.18 39.52
C LEU A 765 29.44 7.52 38.10
N TRP A 766 29.51 6.54 37.21
CA TRP A 766 29.82 6.76 35.80
C TRP A 766 28.83 7.73 35.14
N THR A 767 27.53 7.51 35.33
CA THR A 767 26.50 8.40 34.78
C THR A 767 26.67 9.83 35.29
N VAL A 768 26.92 10.03 36.59
CA VAL A 768 27.13 11.37 37.17
C VAL A 768 28.36 12.06 36.55
N LEU A 769 29.47 11.33 36.35
CA LEU A 769 30.66 11.86 35.68
C LEU A 769 30.38 12.22 34.22
N ILE A 770 29.63 11.39 33.48
CA ILE A 770 29.22 11.71 32.09
C ILE A 770 28.30 12.94 32.04
N LEU A 771 27.36 13.08 32.98
CA LEU A 771 26.50 14.27 33.06
C LEU A 771 27.31 15.53 33.42
N CYS A 772 28.39 15.40 34.20
CA CYS A 772 29.34 16.49 34.40
C CYS A 772 30.00 16.92 33.09
N ILE A 773 30.39 15.97 32.23
CA ILE A 773 30.96 16.27 30.90
C ILE A 773 29.94 16.99 30.02
N TYR A 774 28.68 16.55 30.00
CA TYR A 774 27.61 17.25 29.28
C TYR A 774 27.45 18.71 29.74
N GLU A 775 27.47 18.95 31.05
CA GLU A 775 27.37 20.31 31.57
C GLU A 775 28.59 21.16 31.21
N ARG A 776 29.76 20.54 31.11
CA ARG A 776 31.00 21.16 30.63
C ARG A 776 31.03 21.37 29.11
N SER A 777 30.23 20.66 28.31
CA SER A 777 30.20 20.85 26.85
C SER A 777 29.31 22.02 26.41
N LYS A 778 28.57 22.67 27.31
CA LYS A 778 27.77 23.85 26.99
C LYS A 778 28.66 25.06 26.65
N PRO A 779 28.37 25.87 25.61
CA PRO A 779 29.21 27.02 25.23
C PRO A 779 29.11 28.22 26.20
N HIS A 780 28.39 28.07 27.31
CA HIS A 780 28.16 29.07 28.35
C HIS A 780 28.33 28.43 29.74
N HIS A 781 28.46 29.24 30.79
CA HIS A 781 28.59 28.76 32.17
C HIS A 781 27.40 27.88 32.57
N SER A 782 27.68 26.77 33.28
CA SER A 782 26.65 25.88 33.81
C SER A 782 26.88 25.54 35.29
N GLN A 783 25.90 25.88 36.13
CA GLN A 783 25.87 25.47 37.54
C GLN A 783 25.73 23.95 37.72
N GLY A 784 25.35 23.21 36.67
CA GLY A 784 25.22 21.75 36.72
C GLY A 784 26.55 21.04 36.97
N VAL A 785 27.69 21.66 36.61
CA VAL A 785 29.01 21.09 36.86
C VAL A 785 29.25 20.91 38.36
N ASP A 786 28.99 21.94 39.17
CA ASP A 786 29.15 21.88 40.63
C ASP A 786 28.23 20.82 41.26
N VAL A 787 26.98 20.73 40.76
CA VAL A 787 25.99 19.76 41.24
C VAL A 787 26.47 18.32 41.00
N HIS A 788 26.97 18.01 39.80
CA HIS A 788 27.44 16.66 39.48
C HIS A 788 28.76 16.32 40.19
N LEU A 789 29.69 17.27 40.33
CA LEU A 789 30.91 17.07 41.11
C LEU A 789 30.63 16.83 42.59
N ALA A 790 29.71 17.58 43.19
CA ALA A 790 29.28 17.36 44.57
C ALA A 790 28.59 16.00 44.74
N GLY A 791 27.78 15.58 43.77
CA GLY A 791 27.18 14.25 43.72
C GLY A 791 28.22 13.13 43.63
N ALA A 792 29.20 13.27 42.74
CA ALA A 792 30.32 12.34 42.60
C ALA A 792 31.15 12.25 43.89
N ALA A 793 31.44 13.39 44.54
CA ALA A 793 32.16 13.45 45.81
C ALA A 793 31.45 12.65 46.91
N GLN A 794 30.12 12.79 47.04
CA GLN A 794 29.32 12.03 47.99
C GLN A 794 29.34 10.52 47.70
N LEU A 795 29.20 10.14 46.42
CA LEU A 795 29.25 8.74 46.00
C LEU A 795 30.62 8.11 46.26
N ILE A 796 31.71 8.83 45.99
CA ILE A 796 33.08 8.40 46.26
C ILE A 796 33.29 8.20 47.77
N GLN A 797 32.89 9.16 48.60
CA GLN A 797 32.98 9.02 50.05
C GLN A 797 32.12 7.87 50.58
N MET A 798 30.92 7.69 50.06
CA MET A 798 30.03 6.61 50.49
C MET A 798 30.63 5.24 50.16
N TYR A 799 31.19 5.08 48.96
CA TYR A 799 31.65 3.79 48.47
C TYR A 799 33.05 3.42 48.98
N PHE A 800 34.01 4.33 48.86
CA PHE A 800 35.42 4.03 49.06
C PHE A 800 35.91 4.17 50.50
N ARG A 801 35.19 4.91 51.36
CA ARG A 801 35.60 5.11 52.76
C ARG A 801 35.66 3.82 53.59
N LYS A 802 34.97 2.75 53.14
CA LYS A 802 35.00 1.41 53.77
C LYS A 802 35.60 0.32 52.88
N ARG A 803 36.06 0.65 51.67
CA ARG A 803 36.53 -0.31 50.65
C ARG A 803 37.74 0.27 49.92
N ILE A 804 38.93 -0.06 50.41
CA ILE A 804 40.18 0.22 49.67
C ILE A 804 40.39 -0.95 48.68
N PRO A 805 40.43 -0.71 47.36
CA PRO A 805 40.66 -1.78 46.39
C PRO A 805 42.06 -2.41 46.55
N ASP A 806 42.17 -3.72 46.34
CA ASP A 806 43.45 -4.45 46.38
C ASP A 806 44.27 -4.20 45.10
N ALA A 807 45.58 -4.01 45.22
CA ALA A 807 46.50 -3.64 44.14
C ALA A 807 46.96 -4.84 43.27
N SER A 808 46.29 -5.99 43.36
CA SER A 808 46.66 -7.21 42.63
C SER A 808 46.56 -7.04 41.10
N PRO A 809 47.61 -7.35 40.31
CA PRO A 809 47.66 -7.02 38.86
C PRO A 809 46.68 -7.81 37.96
N ILE A 810 45.94 -8.79 38.49
CA ILE A 810 45.18 -9.76 37.67
C ILE A 810 43.65 -9.54 37.75
N ALA A 811 43.16 -8.65 38.64
CA ALA A 811 41.73 -8.39 38.72
C ALA A 811 41.28 -7.33 37.70
N THR A 812 40.44 -7.74 36.74
CA THR A 812 39.70 -6.85 35.81
C THR A 812 38.92 -5.74 36.54
N ASP A 813 38.67 -5.91 37.84
CA ASP A 813 37.88 -5.01 38.67
C ASP A 813 38.64 -3.77 39.18
N VAL A 814 39.97 -3.69 39.02
CA VAL A 814 40.79 -2.58 39.55
C VAL A 814 40.77 -1.32 38.65
N TRP A 815 40.54 -1.50 37.34
CA TRP A 815 40.58 -0.41 36.36
C TRP A 815 39.42 0.58 36.48
N MET A 816 38.25 0.12 36.92
CA MET A 816 37.05 0.96 37.02
C MET A 816 37.09 1.93 38.21
N PRO A 817 37.44 1.49 39.43
CA PRO A 817 37.77 2.42 40.52
C PRO A 817 38.79 3.47 40.10
N ARG A 818 39.85 3.06 39.39
CA ARG A 818 40.89 3.97 38.92
C ARG A 818 40.34 5.01 37.93
N LEU A 819 39.58 4.59 36.92
CA LEU A 819 38.93 5.49 35.96
C LEU A 819 38.07 6.53 36.68
N PHE A 820 37.18 6.12 37.59
CA PHE A 820 36.28 7.05 38.28
C PHE A 820 37.00 8.06 39.17
N LEU A 821 38.00 7.60 39.92
CA LEU A 821 38.77 8.46 40.83
C LEU A 821 39.66 9.44 40.04
N GLU A 822 40.31 8.98 38.96
CA GLU A 822 41.08 9.85 38.08
C GLU A 822 40.19 10.87 37.34
N SER A 823 39.03 10.46 36.80
CA SER A 823 38.04 11.38 36.22
C SER A 823 37.58 12.43 37.23
N PHE A 824 37.31 12.03 38.48
CA PHE A 824 36.91 12.96 39.53
C PHE A 824 38.01 13.98 39.85
N ILE A 825 39.25 13.53 40.06
CA ILE A 825 40.40 14.43 40.30
C ILE A 825 40.59 15.39 39.13
N PHE A 826 40.58 14.87 37.90
CA PHE A 826 40.72 15.66 36.69
C PHE A 826 39.65 16.75 36.61
N HIS A 827 38.38 16.37 36.75
CA HIS A 827 37.28 17.31 36.59
C HIS A 827 37.22 18.33 37.73
N VAL A 828 37.54 17.96 38.97
CA VAL A 828 37.61 18.92 40.09
C VAL A 828 38.74 19.93 39.88
N ALA A 829 39.95 19.47 39.57
CA ALA A 829 41.11 20.34 39.39
C ALA A 829 40.95 21.30 38.19
N THR A 830 40.43 20.79 37.07
CA THR A 830 40.35 21.55 35.81
C THR A 830 39.10 22.41 35.67
N SER A 831 37.99 22.09 36.35
CA SER A 831 36.76 22.90 36.25
C SER A 831 36.85 24.19 37.04
N MET A 832 37.67 24.21 38.09
CA MET A 832 37.73 25.29 39.07
C MET A 832 37.88 26.70 38.46
N PRO A 833 38.67 26.96 37.39
CA PRO A 833 38.70 28.25 36.67
C PRO A 833 37.42 28.68 35.98
N PHE A 834 36.55 27.73 35.66
CA PHE A 834 35.37 27.94 34.85
C PHE A 834 34.07 27.97 35.67
N GLN A 835 34.16 27.93 37.01
CA GLN A 835 33.00 27.91 37.92
C GLN A 835 32.99 29.12 38.87
N HIS A 836 31.77 29.62 39.18
CA HIS A 836 31.54 30.62 40.21
C HIS A 836 31.44 29.96 41.58
N THR A 837 32.53 29.97 42.35
CA THR A 837 32.61 29.24 43.61
C THR A 837 31.72 29.88 44.68
N SER A 838 30.70 29.15 45.14
CA SER A 838 30.00 29.44 46.41
C SER A 838 29.96 28.18 47.29
N ALA A 839 30.65 28.25 48.43
CA ALA A 839 30.34 27.55 49.69
C ALA A 839 30.21 26.00 49.77
N GLN A 840 30.71 25.17 48.84
CA GLN A 840 30.70 23.69 48.98
C GLN A 840 32.09 23.02 49.13
N SER A 841 33.04 23.71 49.79
CA SER A 841 34.45 23.29 49.84
C SER A 841 34.71 21.95 50.56
N THR A 842 34.09 21.66 51.71
CA THR A 842 34.57 20.56 52.57
C THR A 842 34.34 19.15 52.02
N THR A 843 33.21 18.90 51.34
CA THR A 843 32.87 17.55 50.83
C THR A 843 33.73 17.17 49.62
N ILE A 844 33.94 18.12 48.70
CA ILE A 844 34.80 17.91 47.54
C ILE A 844 36.25 17.76 48.00
N ASP A 845 36.73 18.63 48.89
CA ASP A 845 38.09 18.56 49.46
C ASP A 845 38.35 17.19 50.09
N SER A 846 37.44 16.70 50.95
CA SER A 846 37.58 15.38 51.59
C SER A 846 37.49 14.21 50.60
N ALA A 847 36.66 14.31 49.55
CA ALA A 847 36.57 13.28 48.52
C ALA A 847 37.82 13.25 47.64
N PHE A 848 38.40 14.42 47.36
CA PHE A 848 39.62 14.57 46.57
C PHE A 848 40.81 13.92 47.29
N SER A 849 41.00 14.21 48.58
CA SER A 849 42.04 13.56 49.38
C SER A 849 41.83 12.04 49.50
N LEU A 850 40.58 11.59 49.63
CA LEU A 850 40.27 10.14 49.63
C LEU A 850 40.63 9.48 48.29
N ALA A 851 40.26 10.13 47.18
CA ALA A 851 40.56 9.63 45.83
C ALA A 851 42.08 9.56 45.59
N GLU A 852 42.81 10.60 45.99
CA GLU A 852 44.27 10.65 45.90
C GLU A 852 44.93 9.51 46.69
N ASN A 853 44.58 9.35 47.98
CA ASN A 853 45.15 8.30 48.82
C ASN A 853 44.92 6.90 48.25
N ILE A 854 43.74 6.66 47.64
CA ILE A 854 43.44 5.38 47.01
C ILE A 854 44.24 5.21 45.72
N LEU A 855 44.34 6.26 44.91
CA LEU A 855 45.12 6.22 43.68
C LEU A 855 46.62 6.07 43.95
N GLU A 856 47.16 6.59 45.06
CA GLU A 856 48.54 6.31 45.47
C GLU A 856 48.79 4.82 45.72
N VAL A 857 47.78 4.08 46.20
CA VAL A 857 47.85 2.61 46.37
C VAL A 857 47.72 1.89 45.02
N LEU A 858 46.88 2.40 44.13
CA LEU A 858 46.60 1.78 42.82
C LEU A 858 47.67 2.08 41.75
N CYS A 859 48.40 3.20 41.88
CA CYS A 859 49.42 3.66 40.95
C CYS A 859 50.82 3.27 41.46
N ARG A 860 51.68 2.70 40.60
CA ARG A 860 53.07 2.37 41.01
C ARG A 860 53.89 3.67 41.19
N PRO A 861 54.55 3.90 42.34
CA PRO A 861 55.03 5.23 42.75
C PRO A 861 56.29 5.79 42.04
N HIS A 862 56.78 5.21 40.94
CA HIS A 862 58.11 5.56 40.41
C HIS A 862 58.20 5.80 38.88
N ILE A 863 57.16 6.33 38.24
CA ILE A 863 57.21 6.64 36.79
C ILE A 863 56.75 8.08 36.50
N SER A 864 57.52 8.81 35.68
CA SER A 864 57.22 10.18 35.21
C SER A 864 56.03 10.27 34.25
N VAL A 865 55.70 9.15 33.61
CA VAL A 865 54.57 8.95 32.69
C VAL A 865 53.90 7.65 33.06
N ASP A 866 52.60 7.67 33.33
CA ASP A 866 51.85 6.46 33.59
C ASP A 866 51.01 6.09 32.37
N ALA A 867 51.56 5.22 31.50
CA ALA A 867 50.86 4.69 30.32
C ALA A 867 49.66 3.77 30.67
N THR A 868 49.40 3.58 31.97
CA THR A 868 48.21 2.91 32.53
C THR A 868 47.23 3.87 33.18
N SER A 869 47.48 5.19 33.20
CA SER A 869 46.52 6.18 33.70
C SER A 869 45.45 6.46 32.66
N PRO A 870 44.18 6.08 32.88
CA PRO A 870 43.11 6.30 31.91
C PRO A 870 42.81 7.78 31.64
N VAL A 871 43.01 8.69 32.59
CA VAL A 871 42.58 10.11 32.42
C VAL A 871 43.71 11.10 32.66
N LEU A 872 44.53 10.93 33.70
CA LEU A 872 45.51 11.94 34.10
C LEU A 872 46.78 11.92 33.23
N GLY A 873 47.19 10.73 32.76
CA GLY A 873 48.44 10.49 32.03
C GLY A 873 49.71 10.54 32.91
N VAL A 874 49.58 11.00 34.15
CA VAL A 874 50.63 11.17 35.16
C VAL A 874 50.10 10.85 36.56
N PRO A 875 50.98 10.66 37.56
CA PRO A 875 50.54 10.44 38.92
C PRO A 875 49.60 11.55 39.44
N PRO A 876 48.55 11.21 40.23
CA PRO A 876 47.54 12.15 40.71
C PRO A 876 48.09 13.35 41.47
N LYS A 877 49.29 13.21 42.05
CA LYS A 877 49.99 14.24 42.81
C LYS A 877 50.13 15.55 42.06
N LEU A 878 50.37 15.51 40.74
CA LEU A 878 50.47 16.74 39.95
C LEU A 878 49.14 17.51 39.93
N PHE A 879 48.01 16.80 39.77
CA PHE A 879 46.66 17.38 39.80
C PHE A 879 46.26 17.84 41.19
N GLN A 880 46.80 17.22 42.25
CA GLN A 880 46.70 17.74 43.61
C GLN A 880 47.40 19.10 43.73
N TYR A 881 48.64 19.23 43.24
CA TYR A 881 49.34 20.53 43.26
C TYR A 881 48.57 21.61 42.51
N ILE A 882 48.04 21.28 41.33
CA ILE A 882 47.20 22.20 40.53
C ILE A 882 45.97 22.65 41.32
N TYR A 883 45.26 21.70 41.95
CA TYR A 883 44.10 22.00 42.78
C TYR A 883 44.46 22.88 43.98
N THR A 884 45.53 22.54 44.70
CA THR A 884 46.03 23.31 45.85
C THR A 884 46.41 24.74 45.47
N ILE A 885 47.15 24.93 44.37
CA ILE A 885 47.54 26.25 43.86
C ILE A 885 46.29 27.06 43.48
N ALA A 886 45.32 26.43 42.81
CA ALA A 886 44.07 27.09 42.47
C ALA A 886 43.26 27.50 43.72
N ARG A 887 43.29 26.70 44.79
CA ARG A 887 42.64 27.01 46.08
C ARG A 887 43.32 28.18 46.79
N MET A 888 44.65 28.21 46.79
CA MET A 888 45.43 29.32 47.34
C MET A 888 45.09 30.63 46.65
N TYR A 889 44.94 30.61 45.33
CA TYR A 889 44.50 31.79 44.60
C TYR A 889 43.07 32.22 44.92
N GLN A 890 42.12 31.30 45.13
CA GLN A 890 40.76 31.67 45.53
C GLN A 890 40.73 32.32 46.92
N GLN A 891 41.65 31.92 47.80
CA GLN A 891 41.79 32.43 49.18
C GLN A 891 42.74 33.65 49.27
N TYR A 892 43.26 34.13 48.13
CA TYR A 892 44.35 35.13 48.07
C TYR A 892 44.13 36.48 48.78
N PRO A 893 42.91 36.93 49.12
CA PRO A 893 42.78 38.08 50.01
C PRO A 893 43.25 37.82 51.46
N ASP A 894 43.26 36.56 51.93
CA ASP A 894 43.44 36.16 53.34
C ASP A 894 44.91 35.85 53.74
N GLY A 895 45.84 35.94 52.79
CA GLY A 895 47.29 35.68 52.98
C GLY A 895 47.75 34.35 52.37
N VAL A 896 49.03 34.29 51.98
CA VAL A 896 49.64 33.09 51.35
C VAL A 896 50.76 32.55 52.24
N ASP A 897 50.77 31.23 52.43
CA ASP A 897 51.88 30.51 53.07
C ASP A 897 53.05 30.38 52.08
N LEU A 898 54.02 31.29 52.22
CA LEU A 898 55.22 31.33 51.36
C LEU A 898 56.07 30.06 51.49
N SER A 899 56.13 29.44 52.68
CA SER A 899 56.93 28.23 52.91
C SER A 899 56.37 27.05 52.10
N HIS A 900 55.05 26.92 52.09
CA HIS A 900 54.37 25.91 51.30
C HIS A 900 54.44 26.20 49.79
N CYS A 901 54.43 27.47 49.36
CA CYS A 901 54.70 27.82 47.95
C CYS A 901 56.11 27.42 47.50
N GLU A 902 57.13 27.57 48.35
CA GLU A 902 58.50 27.14 48.06
C GLU A 902 58.62 25.61 47.95
N GLU A 903 57.95 24.86 48.82
CA GLU A 903 57.87 23.38 48.75
C GLU A 903 57.26 22.94 47.41
N LEU A 904 56.12 23.52 47.03
CA LEU A 904 55.45 23.22 45.77
C LEU A 904 56.32 23.56 44.54
N GLU A 905 57.02 24.70 44.55
CA GLU A 905 57.95 25.08 43.46
C GLU A 905 59.13 24.11 43.36
N GLN A 906 59.69 23.65 44.49
CA GLN A 906 60.77 22.67 44.49
C GLN A 906 60.31 21.33 43.90
N ASP A 907 59.13 20.87 44.28
CA ASP A 907 58.56 19.64 43.74
C ASP A 907 58.25 19.76 42.24
N LEU A 908 57.64 20.86 41.80
CA LEU A 908 57.36 21.09 40.38
C LEU A 908 58.64 21.18 39.53
N ARG A 909 59.75 21.71 40.06
CA ARG A 909 61.06 21.67 39.38
C ARG A 909 61.60 20.25 39.22
N ARG A 910 61.39 19.39 40.23
CA ARG A 910 61.75 17.96 40.13
C ARG A 910 60.93 17.29 39.04
N TRP A 911 59.63 17.57 38.97
CA TRP A 911 58.75 17.08 37.91
C TRP A 911 59.21 17.50 36.51
N ASP A 912 59.56 18.78 36.32
CA ASP A 912 60.04 19.29 35.03
C ASP A 912 61.34 18.59 34.59
N THR A 913 62.28 18.42 35.52
CA THR A 913 63.55 17.70 35.27
C THR A 913 63.31 16.23 34.93
N LEU A 914 62.42 15.57 35.68
CA LEU A 914 62.05 14.17 35.50
C LEU A 914 61.41 13.94 34.11
N MET A 915 60.54 14.86 33.69
CA MET A 915 59.87 14.78 32.38
C MET A 915 60.83 15.08 31.22
N ALA A 916 61.76 16.03 31.37
CA ALA A 916 62.74 16.37 30.34
C ALA A 916 63.69 15.21 29.98
N GLY A 917 63.93 14.26 30.89
CA GLY A 917 64.78 13.08 30.67
C GLY A 917 64.09 11.87 30.02
N THR A 918 62.81 11.95 29.66
CA THR A 918 62.01 10.78 29.22
C THR A 918 62.01 10.59 27.69
N ALA A 919 62.09 9.35 27.21
CA ALA A 919 62.26 9.00 25.79
C ALA A 919 61.02 9.20 24.88
N ALA A 920 59.91 9.75 25.38
CA ALA A 920 58.68 10.01 24.62
C ALA A 920 58.25 11.49 24.75
N PRO A 921 58.91 12.43 24.04
CA PRO A 921 58.71 13.87 24.25
C PRO A 921 57.31 14.37 23.84
N GLU A 922 56.74 13.81 22.78
CA GLU A 922 55.44 14.23 22.22
C GLU A 922 54.27 13.93 23.18
N VAL A 923 54.36 12.81 23.90
CA VAL A 923 53.41 12.30 24.91
C VAL A 923 53.39 13.15 26.19
N LEU A 924 54.47 13.92 26.42
CA LEU A 924 54.69 14.70 27.63
C LEU A 924 54.32 16.17 27.52
N ALA A 925 53.87 16.65 26.35
CA ALA A 925 53.53 18.05 26.14
C ALA A 925 52.45 18.53 27.13
N GLY A 926 51.37 17.77 27.30
CA GLY A 926 50.29 18.09 28.23
C GLY A 926 50.74 18.17 29.70
N PRO A 927 51.29 17.09 30.29
CA PRO A 927 51.76 17.14 31.67
C PRO A 927 52.83 18.20 31.95
N ARG A 928 53.74 18.45 31.00
CA ARG A 928 54.73 19.54 31.13
C ARG A 928 54.09 20.92 31.10
N LEU A 929 53.06 21.13 30.28
CA LEU A 929 52.28 22.37 30.30
C LEU A 929 51.65 22.61 31.68
N TYR A 930 51.12 21.56 32.32
CA TYR A 930 50.59 21.64 33.69
C TYR A 930 51.65 22.03 34.72
N VAL A 931 52.86 21.46 34.64
CA VAL A 931 53.99 21.81 35.51
C VAL A 931 54.39 23.27 35.30
N LEU A 932 54.65 23.69 34.06
CA LEU A 932 55.08 25.06 33.74
C LEU A 932 54.03 26.10 34.16
N CYS A 933 52.74 25.84 33.87
CA CYS A 933 51.65 26.74 34.25
C CYS A 933 51.47 26.83 35.77
N SER A 934 51.65 25.72 36.49
CA SER A 934 51.62 25.72 37.96
C SER A 934 52.75 26.57 38.56
N ARG A 935 53.96 26.47 38.00
CA ARG A 935 55.13 27.29 38.40
C ARG A 935 54.91 28.78 38.09
N ILE A 936 54.31 29.11 36.95
CA ILE A 936 53.92 30.49 36.61
C ILE A 936 52.97 31.05 37.66
N LEU A 937 51.94 30.28 38.02
CA LEU A 937 50.95 30.67 39.03
C LEU A 937 51.59 30.81 40.44
N LEU A 938 52.43 29.87 40.87
CA LEU A 938 53.14 29.99 42.16
C LEU A 938 54.07 31.20 42.23
N ASN A 939 54.78 31.50 41.13
CA ASN A 939 55.65 32.66 41.07
C ASN A 939 54.84 33.96 41.25
N ARG A 940 53.66 34.05 40.61
CA ARG A 940 52.74 35.19 40.77
C ARG A 940 52.12 35.28 42.17
N LEU A 941 51.84 34.16 42.85
CA LEU A 941 51.36 34.17 44.25
C LEU A 941 52.39 34.72 45.22
N THR A 942 53.66 34.33 45.03
CA THR A 942 54.80 34.69 45.88
C THR A 942 55.30 36.12 45.66
N HIS A 943 54.99 36.72 44.50
CA HIS A 943 55.43 38.06 44.11
C HIS A 943 54.28 38.95 43.59
N PRO A 944 53.27 39.29 44.41
CA PRO A 944 52.24 40.27 44.03
C PRO A 944 52.83 41.68 43.89
N ALA A 945 52.60 42.31 42.74
CA ALA A 945 52.94 43.70 42.41
C ALA A 945 54.42 44.01 42.09
N GLY A 946 54.78 43.85 40.81
CA GLY A 946 55.40 44.92 40.02
C GLY A 946 56.80 45.43 40.38
N ASN A 947 57.64 44.68 41.11
CA ASN A 947 58.95 45.21 41.55
C ASN A 947 60.18 44.30 41.37
N GLN A 948 60.20 43.38 40.40
CA GLN A 948 61.43 42.82 39.79
C GLN A 948 61.19 42.34 38.34
N PRO A 949 62.23 42.25 37.49
CA PRO A 949 62.06 41.85 36.09
C PRO A 949 61.55 40.40 36.00
N ASP A 950 60.41 40.25 35.32
CA ASP A 950 59.63 39.05 35.01
C ASP A 950 60.38 37.99 34.14
N ASN A 951 61.71 37.90 34.25
CA ASN A 951 62.53 37.05 33.40
C ASN A 951 62.16 35.56 33.54
N LEU A 952 61.89 35.09 34.77
CA LEU A 952 61.51 33.69 35.01
C LEU A 952 60.11 33.40 34.44
N VAL A 953 59.12 34.27 34.65
CA VAL A 953 57.77 34.07 34.09
C VAL A 953 57.80 34.13 32.56
N SER A 954 58.52 35.10 31.99
CA SER A 954 58.69 35.20 30.54
C SER A 954 59.41 33.98 29.95
N GLU A 955 60.39 33.41 30.66
CA GLU A 955 61.08 32.19 30.25
C GLU A 955 60.13 30.98 30.30
N LEU A 956 59.40 30.80 31.40
CA LEU A 956 58.42 29.71 31.58
C LEU A 956 57.29 29.80 30.55
N VAL A 957 56.77 31.00 30.27
CA VAL A 957 55.77 31.23 29.22
C VAL A 957 56.35 30.87 27.85
N SER A 958 57.58 31.28 27.54
CA SER A 958 58.22 30.95 26.25
C SER A 958 58.41 29.44 26.09
N GLN A 959 58.85 28.73 27.13
CA GLN A 959 58.98 27.27 27.14
C GLN A 959 57.63 26.58 26.94
N ALA A 960 56.58 27.06 27.61
CA ALA A 960 55.23 26.53 27.48
C ALA A 960 54.65 26.78 26.08
N MET A 961 54.86 27.97 25.50
CA MET A 961 54.41 28.30 24.14
C MET A 961 55.04 27.41 23.06
N ILE A 962 56.28 26.96 23.25
CA ILE A 962 56.89 25.95 22.36
C ILE A 962 56.12 24.64 22.42
N LEU A 963 55.66 24.19 23.60
CA LEU A 963 54.84 23.00 23.73
C LEU A 963 53.46 23.19 23.09
N VAL A 964 52.86 24.39 23.22
CA VAL A 964 51.57 24.73 22.58
C VAL A 964 51.65 24.60 21.06
N THR A 965 52.75 24.99 20.43
CA THR A 965 52.91 24.86 18.96
C THR A 965 53.07 23.41 18.49
N GLN A 966 53.46 22.49 19.38
CA GLN A 966 53.60 21.06 19.07
C GLN A 966 52.27 20.30 19.13
N LEU A 967 51.23 20.90 19.73
CA LEU A 967 49.92 20.27 19.83
C LEU A 967 49.23 20.19 18.46
N ARG A 968 48.54 19.06 18.23
CA ARG A 968 47.85 18.77 16.98
C ARG A 968 46.37 18.50 17.26
N PRO A 969 45.50 19.52 17.17
CA PRO A 969 44.09 19.40 17.52
C PRO A 969 43.31 18.32 16.76
N ALA A 970 43.72 18.00 15.54
CA ALA A 970 43.07 16.95 14.73
C ALA A 970 43.54 15.52 15.07
N GLN A 971 44.61 15.37 15.87
CA GLN A 971 45.14 14.08 16.32
C GLN A 971 44.90 13.86 17.82
N ASP A 972 44.82 14.94 18.59
CA ASP A 972 44.53 14.92 20.01
C ASP A 972 43.08 15.31 20.27
N TYR A 973 42.24 14.30 20.47
CA TYR A 973 40.81 14.48 20.72
C TYR A 973 40.51 14.85 22.18
N PHE A 974 41.51 14.87 23.06
CA PHE A 974 41.33 15.17 24.48
C PHE A 974 41.46 16.67 24.77
N ALA A 975 40.73 17.48 23.99
CA ALA A 975 40.78 18.94 24.02
C ALA A 975 40.70 19.50 25.46
N GLU A 976 39.77 18.98 26.25
CA GLU A 976 39.53 19.45 27.62
C GLU A 976 40.78 19.42 28.53
N TYR A 977 41.72 18.51 28.27
CA TYR A 977 42.99 18.41 28.99
C TYR A 977 43.85 19.67 28.90
N TYR A 978 43.74 20.42 27.80
CA TYR A 978 44.55 21.63 27.57
C TYR A 978 43.86 22.93 28.02
N SER A 979 42.60 22.86 28.42
CA SER A 979 41.80 24.04 28.77
C SER A 979 42.40 24.88 29.91
N TRP A 980 42.88 24.23 30.98
CA TRP A 980 43.47 24.90 32.14
C TRP A 980 44.85 25.51 31.82
N PRO A 981 45.82 24.78 31.24
CA PRO A 981 47.10 25.39 30.85
C PRO A 981 46.95 26.56 29.87
N PHE A 982 46.08 26.43 28.85
CA PHE A 982 45.84 27.51 27.89
C PHE A 982 45.24 28.75 28.53
N LEU A 983 44.36 28.58 29.53
CA LEU A 983 43.84 29.70 30.30
C LEU A 983 44.97 30.41 31.06
N VAL A 984 45.81 29.68 31.78
CA VAL A 984 46.93 30.25 32.53
C VAL A 984 47.86 31.02 31.59
N LEU A 985 48.30 30.39 30.50
CA LEU A 985 49.17 31.05 29.51
C LEU A 985 48.50 32.26 28.87
N GLY A 986 47.21 32.19 28.57
CA GLY A 986 46.47 33.30 28.00
C GLY A 986 46.40 34.53 28.91
N THR A 987 46.35 34.33 30.23
CA THR A 987 46.46 35.41 31.24
C THR A 987 47.88 35.93 31.44
N CYS A 988 48.88 35.30 30.82
CA CYS A 988 50.30 35.68 30.90
C CYS A 988 50.87 36.14 29.55
N ALA A 989 50.17 35.92 28.45
CA ALA A 989 50.64 36.24 27.10
C ALA A 989 50.58 37.76 26.84
N GLU A 990 51.74 38.41 26.89
CA GLU A 990 51.87 39.84 26.60
C GLU A 990 52.04 40.12 25.10
N LYS A 991 52.72 39.22 24.37
CA LYS A 991 53.05 39.40 22.95
C LYS A 991 51.88 38.97 22.05
N GLN A 992 51.59 39.77 21.04
CA GLN A 992 50.52 39.49 20.07
C GLN A 992 50.68 38.15 19.32
N PRO A 993 51.89 37.72 18.90
CA PRO A 993 52.08 36.40 18.29
C PRO A 993 51.69 35.23 19.21
N ASP A 994 52.02 35.31 20.50
CA ASP A 994 51.69 34.24 21.45
C ASP A 994 50.17 34.12 21.66
N ARG A 995 49.47 35.27 21.72
CA ARG A 995 48.00 35.32 21.77
C ARG A 995 47.35 34.69 20.54
N GLN A 996 47.89 34.97 19.35
CA GLN A 996 47.39 34.39 18.09
C GLN A 996 47.62 32.88 18.02
N ILE A 997 48.78 32.40 18.46
CA ILE A 997 49.08 30.95 18.52
C ILE A 997 48.11 30.24 19.47
N LEU A 998 47.88 30.80 20.67
CA LEU A 998 46.94 30.24 21.64
C LEU A 998 45.51 30.19 21.07
N LEU A 999 45.01 31.29 20.49
CA LEU A 999 43.66 31.29 19.90
C LEU A 999 43.53 30.31 18.74
N SER A 1000 44.55 30.23 17.88
CA SER A 1000 44.57 29.28 16.76
C SER A 1000 44.46 27.84 17.25
N GLN A 1001 45.21 27.47 18.30
CA GLN A 1001 45.14 26.14 18.90
C GLN A 1001 43.78 25.88 19.56
N ILE A 1002 43.24 26.83 20.33
CA ILE A 1002 41.92 26.73 20.96
C ILE A 1002 40.82 26.54 19.91
N GLN A 1003 40.83 27.33 18.84
CA GLN A 1003 39.89 27.23 17.73
C GLN A 1003 40.07 25.90 16.98
N GLY A 1004 41.30 25.44 16.79
CA GLY A 1004 41.58 24.14 16.20
C GLY A 1004 40.98 22.99 17.01
N PHE A 1005 41.14 23.02 18.35
CA PHE A 1005 40.56 22.02 19.24
C PHE A 1005 39.04 22.08 19.28
N TRP A 1006 38.45 23.29 19.28
CA TRP A 1006 37.02 23.43 19.04
C TRP A 1006 36.69 22.71 17.74
N GLN A 1007 37.19 23.19 16.59
CA GLN A 1007 36.81 22.71 15.24
C GLN A 1007 36.87 21.19 15.11
N ALA A 1008 37.87 20.56 15.71
CA ALA A 1008 38.04 19.11 15.69
C ALA A 1008 37.07 18.34 16.60
N THR A 1009 36.69 18.88 17.76
CA THR A 1009 35.99 18.14 18.83
C THR A 1009 34.60 18.66 19.19
N ASN A 1010 34.24 19.87 18.70
CA ASN A 1010 33.08 20.64 19.13
C ASN A 1010 32.96 20.76 20.67
N ASN A 1011 34.10 20.72 21.38
CA ASN A 1011 34.14 20.81 22.83
C ASN A 1011 33.79 22.23 23.31
N GLY A 1012 32.70 22.36 24.07
CA GLY A 1012 32.23 23.67 24.55
C GLY A 1012 33.18 24.40 25.49
N THR A 1013 34.05 23.69 26.23
CA THR A 1013 35.07 24.32 27.09
C THR A 1013 36.06 25.14 26.27
N MET A 1014 36.46 24.66 25.09
CA MET A 1014 37.33 25.42 24.19
C MET A 1014 36.65 26.67 23.65
N ARG A 1015 35.36 26.59 23.31
CA ARG A 1015 34.59 27.78 22.90
C ARG A 1015 34.47 28.80 24.02
N ARG A 1016 34.24 28.36 25.26
CA ARG A 1016 34.23 29.25 26.42
C ARG A 1016 35.58 29.90 26.63
N LEU A 1017 36.66 29.13 26.56
CA LEU A 1017 38.03 29.62 26.72
C LEU A 1017 38.38 30.69 25.67
N GLU A 1018 38.04 30.46 24.40
CA GLU A 1018 38.21 31.44 23.32
C GLU A 1018 37.50 32.76 23.65
N ASN A 1019 36.22 32.69 24.04
CA ASN A 1019 35.43 33.86 24.41
C ASN A 1019 36.04 34.59 25.62
N MET A 1020 36.49 33.84 26.64
CA MET A 1020 37.06 34.37 27.88
C MET A 1020 38.38 35.10 27.64
N LEU A 1021 39.31 34.49 26.89
CA LEU A 1021 40.61 35.11 26.58
C LEU A 1021 40.47 36.27 25.61
N THR A 1022 39.59 36.16 24.61
CA THR A 1022 39.31 37.26 23.69
C THR A 1022 38.80 38.47 24.45
N ALA A 1023 37.79 38.29 25.32
CA ALA A 1023 37.27 39.35 26.18
C ALA A 1023 38.35 39.96 27.09
N HIS A 1024 39.21 39.12 27.69
CA HIS A 1024 40.31 39.57 28.53
C HIS A 1024 41.34 40.44 27.77
N TRP A 1025 41.61 40.15 26.49
CA TRP A 1025 42.60 40.88 25.70
C TRP A 1025 42.05 42.11 24.98
N THR A 1026 40.75 42.19 24.69
CA THR A 1026 40.13 43.30 23.96
C THR A 1026 39.63 44.44 24.86
N ASP A 1027 39.12 44.14 26.06
CA ASP A 1027 38.54 45.15 26.95
C ASP A 1027 39.49 45.51 28.09
N GLY A 1028 40.02 46.75 28.07
CA GLY A 1028 40.59 47.41 29.24
C GLY A 1028 39.55 47.77 30.33
N ASN A 1029 38.33 47.24 30.24
CA ASN A 1029 37.22 47.52 31.14
C ASN A 1029 37.04 46.36 32.13
N LYS A 1030 37.63 46.53 33.32
CA LYS A 1030 37.79 45.49 34.36
C LYS A 1030 36.48 44.78 34.76
N ALA A 1031 35.30 45.37 34.58
CA ALA A 1031 34.04 44.84 35.12
C ALA A 1031 33.48 43.57 34.42
N ALA A 1032 33.64 43.42 33.09
CA ALA A 1032 33.10 42.26 32.36
C ALA A 1032 34.05 41.04 32.38
N ALA A 1033 35.37 41.28 32.45
CA ALA A 1033 36.37 40.23 32.65
C ALA A 1033 36.42 39.73 34.11
N GLN A 1034 36.13 40.61 35.10
CA GLN A 1034 36.10 40.25 36.52
C GLN A 1034 34.93 39.32 36.89
N SER A 1035 33.83 39.31 36.13
CA SER A 1035 32.67 38.47 36.44
C SER A 1035 32.82 37.02 36.02
N HIS A 1036 33.90 36.60 35.32
CA HIS A 1036 33.99 35.25 34.73
C HIS A 1036 35.32 34.50 34.94
N LEU A 1037 36.32 35.12 35.58
CA LEU A 1037 37.67 34.56 35.67
C LEU A 1037 38.22 34.77 37.08
N TRP A 1038 38.22 33.75 37.95
CA TRP A 1038 38.80 33.93 39.29
C TRP A 1038 40.30 34.26 39.21
N LEU A 1039 41.01 33.65 38.25
CA LEU A 1039 42.42 33.94 37.94
C LEU A 1039 42.65 35.42 37.57
N ILE A 1040 41.73 36.08 36.86
CA ILE A 1040 41.88 37.49 36.44
C ILE A 1040 41.35 38.45 37.51
N SER A 1041 40.30 38.06 38.26
CA SER A 1041 39.73 38.87 39.33
C SER A 1041 40.72 39.12 40.48
N ASN A 1042 41.52 38.12 40.87
CA ASN A 1042 42.50 38.24 41.96
C ASN A 1042 43.86 38.80 41.52
N MET A 1043 44.19 38.78 40.23
CA MET A 1043 45.43 39.36 39.69
C MET A 1043 45.33 40.88 39.41
N THR A 1044 44.13 41.48 39.41
CA THR A 1044 43.90 42.89 39.05
C THR A 1044 43.58 43.82 40.23
N ASN A 1045 43.58 43.31 41.47
CA ASN A 1045 43.33 44.09 42.69
C ASN A 1045 44.52 45.00 43.04
N SER A 1046 44.55 46.17 42.38
CA SER A 1046 45.36 47.33 42.77
C SER A 1046 44.70 48.21 43.84
N ASP A 1047 43.52 47.85 44.35
CA ASP A 1047 42.79 48.63 45.34
C ASP A 1047 42.70 47.89 46.68
N ARG A 1048 43.67 48.14 47.58
CA ARG A 1048 43.42 48.02 49.03
C ARG A 1048 43.26 49.44 49.61
N PRO A 1049 42.11 49.78 50.19
CA PRO A 1049 42.02 50.90 51.12
C PRO A 1049 42.78 50.53 52.41
N GLY A 1050 43.52 51.48 52.96
CA GLY A 1050 44.31 51.30 54.17
C GLY A 1050 43.48 50.82 55.36
N LYS A 1051 44.09 49.99 56.21
CA LYS A 1051 43.64 49.75 57.57
C LYS A 1051 44.45 50.63 58.53
N TYR A 1052 43.76 51.25 59.49
CA TYR A 1052 44.29 51.32 60.85
C TYR A 1052 44.35 49.90 61.43
#